data_AF-A0A0B0EK46-F1
#
_entry.id   AF-A0A0B0EK46-F1
#
_cell.length_a   1.000
_cell.length_b   1.000
_cell.length_c   1.000
_cell.angle_alpha   90.00
_cell.angle_beta   90.00
_cell.angle_gamma   90.00
#
_symmetry.space_group_name_H-M   'P 1'
#
loop_
_entity.id
_entity.type
_entity.pdbx_description
1 polymer ?
#
loop_
_entity_poly.entity_id
_entity_poly.type
_entity_poly.pdbx_seq_one_letter_code
_entity_poly.pdbx_strand_id
1 'polypeptide(L)'
;MEYYISIVIFLFGIITWIPFLKTPYCQDLSSHTYYAGQVIRKKITLFKDVPSYGIGHFLHLILIQLFFGKDNKYYNRFMCLWCSFSAFIVYWVIYNLFGLTAAIAGGILYALYIVNPRIDGNWGPFETIMNLPLLASILLLQQASKTDSLLLVALSGMIFGYTILIKQTAVLYFPGYILMVLGSNISSSACYVFGGSFFLVNLIPIIYYWINGIFWEYMASNWLVMLPSAINPKKYNKYYPKLWVRGEKNKEIKKQVILKNSISLLPVIFLTVITFITLIAASDLSLIYLGLTICTIASTWMIFMRGTLFPHYWLNMVPWLIIMASFSLSKIISDLATWPSLNVLQLSIIVTAFSLFTFSIYTDWKYYIPHKDPYGFIRKFNGDTFTQSNYITPIKIAEYIKQTTNSEDKILVCGWTPYIVLYSDRDSFTPNAFLYAEDYLELYSKSNPNQLDFLNQIYKFKKFKIIKDQENPFKTDFPKLIIFSDGKGNISDFEKLTNMYYSKEEQLGGYPMFRADEELSTLMAAFENGNNKSIQKTKNIDSNENELSSNPYPQDWDSALKISKQLLAKDPYNIEHLLTLGECLIGTRNYGLLFRFYNRLIENKMVSTTSRLGLLAKLGEAIVTRTNSKRQKRSSVIFSSLNPRIRWY
;
A
#
# COMPACT_ATOMS: atom_id res chain seq x y z
N MET A 1 -21.09 39.20 -2.96
CA MET A 1 -20.09 38.91 -4.03
C MET A 1 -19.21 37.72 -3.65
N GLU A 2 -18.75 37.70 -2.42
CA GLU A 2 -17.93 36.71 -1.71
C GLU A 2 -18.44 35.28 -1.87
N TYR A 3 -19.75 35.06 -1.73
CA TYR A 3 -20.37 33.73 -1.91
C TYR A 3 -20.15 33.18 -3.33
N TYR A 4 -20.39 33.99 -4.36
CA TYR A 4 -20.17 33.58 -5.75
C TYR A 4 -18.68 33.28 -6.01
N ILE A 5 -17.78 34.09 -5.47
CA ILE A 5 -16.34 33.86 -5.57
C ILE A 5 -15.96 32.54 -4.90
N SER A 6 -16.50 32.23 -3.71
CA SER A 6 -16.22 30.97 -3.04
C SER A 6 -16.70 29.75 -3.85
N ILE A 7 -17.83 29.87 -4.56
CA ILE A 7 -18.31 28.84 -5.49
C ILE A 7 -17.34 28.70 -6.68
N VAL A 8 -16.83 29.81 -7.22
CA VAL A 8 -15.81 29.78 -8.28
C VAL A 8 -14.53 29.08 -7.79
N ILE A 9 -14.07 29.33 -6.55
CA ILE A 9 -12.93 28.62 -5.96
C ILE A 9 -13.21 27.12 -5.85
N PHE A 10 -14.42 26.73 -5.42
CA PHE A 10 -14.82 25.33 -5.39
C PHE A 10 -14.76 24.68 -6.78
N LEU A 11 -15.34 25.33 -7.80
CA LEU A 11 -15.31 24.85 -9.17
C LEU A 11 -13.89 24.79 -9.73
N PHE A 12 -13.04 25.76 -9.38
CA PHE A 12 -11.63 25.76 -9.74
C PHE A 12 -10.91 24.55 -9.11
N GLY A 13 -11.21 24.22 -7.85
CA GLY A 13 -10.77 22.98 -7.22
C GLY A 13 -11.12 21.73 -8.05
N ILE A 14 -12.35 21.64 -8.55
CA ILE A 14 -12.77 20.52 -9.42
C ILE A 14 -11.91 20.49 -10.68
N ILE A 15 -11.72 21.65 -11.33
CA ILE A 15 -10.93 21.77 -12.56
C ILE A 15 -9.49 21.28 -12.34
N THR A 16 -8.85 21.66 -11.23
CA THR A 16 -7.48 21.22 -10.92
C THR A 16 -7.35 19.71 -10.73
N TRP A 17 -8.43 19.01 -10.36
CA TRP A 17 -8.44 17.56 -10.18
C TRP A 17 -8.77 16.77 -11.46
N ILE A 18 -9.36 17.38 -12.48
CA ILE A 18 -9.77 16.70 -13.73
C ILE A 18 -8.67 15.80 -14.33
N PRO A 19 -7.39 16.22 -14.40
CA PRO A 19 -6.31 15.39 -14.96
C PRO A 19 -6.12 14.04 -14.23
N PHE A 20 -6.57 13.93 -12.99
CA PHE A 20 -6.31 12.79 -12.09
C PHE A 20 -7.54 11.90 -11.86
N LEU A 21 -8.71 12.24 -12.42
CA LEU A 21 -9.95 11.47 -12.21
C LEU A 21 -9.84 9.98 -12.62
N LYS A 22 -8.95 9.66 -13.57
CA LYS A 22 -8.73 8.30 -14.08
C LYS A 22 -7.47 7.64 -13.55
N THR A 23 -6.67 8.33 -12.73
CA THR A 23 -5.42 7.79 -12.20
C THR A 23 -5.73 6.57 -11.32
N PRO A 24 -5.07 5.41 -11.51
CA PRO A 24 -5.29 4.24 -10.66
C PRO A 24 -5.00 4.56 -9.19
N TYR A 25 -5.49 3.72 -8.27
CA TYR A 25 -5.07 3.79 -6.88
C TYR A 25 -3.54 3.82 -6.79
N CYS A 26 -2.99 4.55 -5.83
CA CYS A 26 -1.58 4.36 -5.47
C CYS A 26 -1.42 3.05 -4.69
N GLN A 27 -0.16 2.63 -4.46
CA GLN A 27 0.13 1.35 -3.80
C GLN A 27 -0.47 1.32 -2.38
N ASP A 28 -0.21 2.33 -1.57
CA ASP A 28 -0.70 2.40 -0.19
C ASP A 28 -2.23 2.35 -0.12
N LEU A 29 -2.89 3.14 -0.97
CA LEU A 29 -4.34 3.20 -1.05
C LEU A 29 -4.96 1.88 -1.53
N SER A 30 -4.30 1.15 -2.43
CA SER A 30 -4.75 -0.17 -2.88
C SER A 30 -4.75 -1.18 -1.74
N SER A 31 -3.72 -1.15 -0.89
CA SER A 31 -3.63 -1.99 0.31
C SER A 31 -4.79 -1.68 1.26
N HIS A 32 -5.01 -0.41 1.60
CA HIS A 32 -6.10 -0.02 2.50
C HIS A 32 -7.48 -0.34 1.90
N THR A 33 -7.65 -0.16 0.59
CA THR A 33 -8.89 -0.51 -0.12
C THR A 33 -9.16 -2.01 -0.04
N TYR A 34 -8.15 -2.85 -0.23
CA TYR A 34 -8.28 -4.30 -0.06
C TYR A 34 -8.77 -4.64 1.35
N TYR A 35 -8.09 -4.14 2.39
CA TYR A 35 -8.43 -4.43 3.76
C TYR A 35 -9.80 -3.89 4.17
N ALA A 36 -10.19 -2.69 3.72
CA ALA A 36 -11.55 -2.19 3.92
C ALA A 36 -12.60 -3.14 3.33
N GLY A 37 -12.33 -3.71 2.14
CA GLY A 37 -13.20 -4.72 1.54
C GLY A 37 -13.28 -6.02 2.35
N GLN A 38 -12.19 -6.44 3.00
CA GLN A 38 -12.19 -7.63 3.88
C GLN A 38 -12.97 -7.38 5.18
N VAL A 39 -12.91 -6.15 5.73
CA VAL A 39 -13.71 -5.74 6.89
C VAL A 39 -15.20 -5.75 6.55
N ILE A 40 -15.58 -5.20 5.40
CA ILE A 40 -16.98 -5.20 4.93
C ILE A 40 -17.51 -6.64 4.78
N ARG A 41 -16.68 -7.56 4.29
CA ARG A 41 -17.00 -8.99 4.18
C ARG A 41 -16.93 -9.75 5.51
N LYS A 42 -16.65 -9.08 6.62
CA LYS A 42 -16.47 -9.66 7.96
C LYS A 42 -15.39 -10.76 8.02
N LYS A 43 -14.43 -10.73 7.10
CA LYS A 43 -13.31 -11.68 7.06
C LYS A 43 -12.18 -11.31 8.02
N ILE A 44 -12.05 -10.01 8.32
CA ILE A 44 -11.05 -9.49 9.26
C ILE A 44 -11.65 -8.40 10.15
N THR A 45 -11.04 -8.23 11.32
CA THR A 45 -11.24 -7.13 12.26
C THR A 45 -9.98 -6.28 12.30
N LEU A 46 -10.10 -4.97 12.03
CA LEU A 46 -8.96 -4.04 12.06
C LEU A 46 -8.25 -4.06 13.41
N PHE A 47 -6.92 -3.90 13.38
CA PHE A 47 -6.00 -3.95 14.52
C PHE A 47 -5.89 -5.31 15.21
N LYS A 48 -6.95 -6.13 15.25
CA LYS A 48 -6.89 -7.51 15.74
C LYS A 48 -6.15 -8.41 14.77
N ASP A 49 -6.63 -8.46 13.53
CA ASP A 49 -6.13 -9.39 12.53
C ASP A 49 -5.05 -8.76 11.66
N VAL A 50 -5.11 -7.43 11.47
CA VAL A 50 -4.16 -6.69 10.62
C VAL A 50 -3.67 -5.44 11.35
N PRO A 51 -2.35 -5.25 11.53
CA PRO A 51 -1.81 -4.02 12.05
C PRO A 51 -2.04 -2.90 11.03
N SER A 52 -2.65 -1.81 11.48
CA SER A 52 -3.08 -0.71 10.60
C SER A 52 -2.86 0.66 11.26
N TYR A 53 -2.88 1.73 10.46
CA TYR A 53 -2.70 3.10 10.94
C TYR A 53 -3.92 3.94 10.55
N GLY A 54 -4.45 4.69 11.52
CA GLY A 54 -5.46 5.72 11.25
C GLY A 54 -6.83 5.14 10.91
N ILE A 55 -7.62 4.83 11.93
CA ILE A 55 -8.99 4.30 11.77
C ILE A 55 -9.90 5.22 10.95
N GLY A 56 -9.68 6.54 11.00
CA GLY A 56 -10.44 7.53 10.24
C GLY A 56 -10.28 7.34 8.74
N HIS A 57 -9.09 7.01 8.23
CA HIS A 57 -8.91 6.74 6.80
C HIS A 57 -9.68 5.48 6.36
N PHE A 58 -9.61 4.42 7.15
CA PHE A 58 -10.38 3.20 6.89
C PHE A 58 -11.88 3.45 6.90
N LEU A 59 -12.37 4.32 7.79
CA LEU A 59 -13.78 4.69 7.82
C LEU A 59 -14.22 5.32 6.48
N HIS A 60 -13.44 6.24 5.91
CA HIS A 60 -13.74 6.81 4.59
C HIS A 60 -13.78 5.73 3.50
N LEU A 61 -12.80 4.83 3.47
CA LEU A 61 -12.75 3.75 2.47
C LEU A 61 -13.90 2.78 2.62
N ILE A 62 -14.25 2.40 3.85
CA ILE A 62 -15.39 1.53 4.14
C ILE A 62 -16.69 2.18 3.66
N LEU A 63 -16.92 3.46 3.99
CA LEU A 63 -18.12 4.18 3.55
C LEU A 63 -18.19 4.29 2.02
N ILE A 64 -17.09 4.66 1.36
CA ILE A 64 -17.06 4.73 -0.11
C ILE A 64 -17.37 3.36 -0.73
N GLN A 65 -16.79 2.28 -0.20
CA GLN A 65 -17.03 0.93 -0.71
C GLN A 65 -18.45 0.42 -0.44
N LEU A 66 -19.04 0.75 0.72
CA LEU A 66 -20.41 0.37 1.04
C LEU A 66 -21.43 1.05 0.11
N PHE A 67 -21.23 2.33 -0.22
CA PHE A 67 -22.19 3.08 -1.05
C PHE A 67 -21.94 2.97 -2.55
N PHE A 68 -20.68 2.84 -2.97
CA PHE A 68 -20.31 2.94 -4.39
C PHE A 68 -19.49 1.74 -4.90
N GLY A 69 -18.93 0.90 -4.02
CA GLY A 69 -18.08 -0.22 -4.37
C GLY A 69 -16.58 0.12 -4.41
N LYS A 70 -15.76 -0.89 -4.70
CA LYS A 70 -14.27 -0.81 -4.62
C LYS A 70 -13.56 -0.16 -5.81
N ASP A 71 -14.31 0.25 -6.84
CA ASP A 71 -13.75 0.86 -8.04
C ASP A 71 -13.12 2.22 -7.72
N ASN A 72 -11.87 2.39 -8.14
CA ASN A 72 -11.05 3.57 -7.93
C ASN A 72 -11.70 4.87 -8.44
N LYS A 73 -12.55 4.81 -9.46
CA LYS A 73 -13.25 6.01 -9.96
C LYS A 73 -14.07 6.71 -8.87
N TYR A 74 -14.60 5.98 -7.90
CA TYR A 74 -15.40 6.55 -6.81
C TYR A 74 -14.52 7.26 -5.79
N TYR A 75 -13.38 6.67 -5.45
CA TYR A 75 -12.39 7.34 -4.60
C TYR A 75 -11.86 8.61 -5.24
N ASN A 76 -11.51 8.59 -6.52
CA ASN A 76 -11.03 9.77 -7.24
C ASN A 76 -12.07 10.90 -7.28
N ARG A 77 -13.36 10.57 -7.43
CA ARG A 77 -14.45 11.55 -7.37
C ARG A 77 -14.63 12.09 -5.96
N PHE A 78 -14.55 11.23 -4.95
CA PHE A 78 -14.57 11.65 -3.54
C PHE A 78 -13.43 12.63 -3.26
N MET A 79 -12.20 12.32 -3.67
CA MET A 79 -11.05 13.20 -3.46
C MET A 79 -11.16 14.52 -4.24
N CYS A 80 -11.70 14.50 -5.46
CA CYS A 80 -12.01 15.70 -6.22
C CYS A 80 -12.90 16.65 -5.40
N LEU A 81 -14.03 16.13 -4.87
CA LEU A 81 -14.95 16.91 -4.05
C LEU A 81 -14.29 17.34 -2.74
N TRP A 82 -13.57 16.45 -2.07
CA TRP A 82 -12.90 16.72 -0.79
C TRP A 82 -11.88 17.85 -0.89
N CYS A 83 -11.02 17.83 -1.92
CA CYS A 83 -10.03 18.88 -2.18
C CYS A 83 -10.71 20.20 -2.57
N SER A 84 -11.78 20.14 -3.36
CA SER A 84 -12.57 21.31 -3.77
C SER A 84 -13.26 21.96 -2.57
N PHE A 85 -13.85 21.17 -1.68
CA PHE A 85 -14.41 21.66 -0.42
C PHE A 85 -13.32 22.21 0.50
N SER A 86 -12.14 21.62 0.52
CA SER A 86 -11.01 22.17 1.29
C SER A 86 -10.59 23.54 0.77
N ALA A 87 -10.54 23.73 -0.55
CA ALA A 87 -10.27 25.02 -1.20
C ALA A 87 -11.36 26.06 -0.88
N PHE A 88 -12.62 25.64 -0.85
CA PHE A 88 -13.74 26.49 -0.43
C PHE A 88 -13.61 26.91 1.05
N ILE A 89 -13.28 25.99 1.95
CA ILE A 89 -13.14 26.29 3.37
C ILE A 89 -11.93 27.18 3.64
N VAL A 90 -10.77 26.91 3.01
CA VAL A 90 -9.57 27.76 3.20
C VAL A 90 -9.81 29.19 2.69
N TYR A 91 -10.59 29.36 1.63
CA TYR A 91 -11.02 30.69 1.17
C TYR A 91 -11.73 31.45 2.30
N TRP A 92 -12.68 30.83 3.00
CA TRP A 92 -13.38 31.48 4.10
C TRP A 92 -12.50 31.71 5.32
N VAL A 93 -11.60 30.77 5.63
CA VAL A 93 -10.59 30.95 6.70
C VAL A 93 -9.75 32.20 6.43
N ILE A 94 -9.25 32.34 5.20
CA ILE A 94 -8.40 33.46 4.79
C ILE A 94 -9.21 34.76 4.67
N TYR A 95 -10.45 34.70 4.17
CA TYR A 95 -11.34 35.86 4.10
C TYR A 95 -11.53 36.50 5.47
N ASN A 96 -11.76 35.67 6.50
CA ASN A 96 -11.92 36.14 7.87
C ASN A 96 -10.62 36.70 8.48
N LEU A 97 -9.44 36.28 8.00
CA LEU A 97 -8.15 36.73 8.55
C LEU A 97 -7.58 37.95 7.83
N PHE A 98 -7.66 37.97 6.51
CA PHE A 98 -6.89 38.86 5.64
C PHE A 98 -7.74 39.53 4.54
N GLY A 99 -9.05 39.26 4.50
CA GLY A 99 -9.98 39.88 3.57
C GLY A 99 -10.04 39.23 2.18
N LEU A 100 -10.83 39.84 1.29
CA LEU A 100 -11.24 39.25 0.01
C LEU A 100 -10.08 38.93 -0.94
N THR A 101 -9.15 39.88 -1.15
CA THR A 101 -8.03 39.69 -2.08
C THR A 101 -7.14 38.52 -1.67
N ALA A 102 -6.81 38.43 -0.38
CA ALA A 102 -6.06 37.30 0.17
C ALA A 102 -6.83 36.00 0.01
N ALA A 103 -8.14 36.00 0.26
CA ALA A 103 -8.99 34.81 0.14
C ALA A 103 -9.00 34.23 -1.27
N ILE A 104 -9.15 35.09 -2.30
CA ILE A 104 -9.11 34.67 -3.70
C ILE A 104 -7.76 34.03 -4.02
N ALA A 105 -6.67 34.73 -3.68
CA ALA A 105 -5.32 34.26 -3.94
C ALA A 105 -5.05 32.92 -3.23
N GLY A 106 -5.41 32.82 -1.95
CA GLY A 106 -5.23 31.62 -1.14
C GLY A 106 -6.08 30.44 -1.61
N GLY A 107 -7.33 30.66 -2.00
CA GLY A 107 -8.20 29.62 -2.54
C GLY A 107 -7.65 29.02 -3.84
N ILE A 108 -7.17 29.87 -4.76
CA ILE A 108 -6.55 29.44 -6.03
C ILE A 108 -5.24 28.67 -5.76
N LEU A 109 -4.36 29.23 -4.92
CA LEU A 109 -3.10 28.58 -4.56
C LEU A 109 -3.37 27.22 -3.91
N TYR A 110 -4.33 27.14 -2.98
CA TYR A 110 -4.64 25.90 -2.30
C TYR A 110 -5.12 24.82 -3.26
N ALA A 111 -6.07 25.15 -4.14
CA ALA A 111 -6.57 24.23 -5.15
C ALA A 111 -5.45 23.67 -6.04
N LEU A 112 -4.48 24.50 -6.44
CA LEU A 112 -3.34 24.06 -7.25
C LEU A 112 -2.36 23.19 -6.45
N TYR A 113 -1.97 23.62 -5.24
CA TYR A 113 -0.92 22.96 -4.50
C TYR A 113 -1.37 21.66 -3.81
N ILE A 114 -2.62 21.55 -3.38
CA ILE A 114 -3.11 20.36 -2.70
C ILE A 114 -3.15 19.13 -3.59
N VAL A 115 -3.26 19.34 -4.91
CA VAL A 115 -3.29 18.28 -5.92
C VAL A 115 -1.93 18.07 -6.61
N ASN A 116 -0.89 18.80 -6.18
CA ASN A 116 0.39 18.82 -6.87
C ASN A 116 1.05 17.43 -6.86
N PRO A 117 1.33 16.82 -8.03
CA PRO A 117 1.88 15.47 -8.06
C PRO A 117 3.33 15.32 -7.60
N ARG A 118 4.10 16.41 -7.49
CA ARG A 118 5.46 16.34 -6.89
C ARG A 118 5.44 15.94 -5.43
N ILE A 119 4.34 16.20 -4.75
CA ILE A 119 4.11 15.91 -3.34
C ILE A 119 3.00 14.88 -3.18
N ASP A 120 2.77 14.04 -4.20
CA ASP A 120 1.74 12.98 -4.25
C ASP A 120 0.30 13.45 -3.96
N GLY A 121 -0.01 14.74 -4.11
CA GLY A 121 -1.33 15.30 -3.79
C GLY A 121 -2.47 14.73 -4.65
N ASN A 122 -2.14 14.29 -5.86
CA ASN A 122 -3.06 13.75 -6.84
C ASN A 122 -3.58 12.32 -6.54
N TRP A 123 -3.05 11.67 -5.50
CA TRP A 123 -3.51 10.33 -5.07
C TRP A 123 -4.40 10.35 -3.83
N GLY A 124 -4.59 11.51 -3.23
CA GLY A 124 -5.34 11.65 -1.99
C GLY A 124 -4.80 10.79 -0.85
N PRO A 125 -3.51 10.87 -0.49
CA PRO A 125 -2.98 10.22 0.71
C PRO A 125 -3.65 10.77 1.99
N PHE A 126 -3.35 10.15 3.13
CA PHE A 126 -3.85 10.58 4.45
C PHE A 126 -3.72 12.08 4.67
N GLU A 127 -2.56 12.65 4.33
CA GLU A 127 -2.26 14.08 4.47
C GLU A 127 -3.24 14.98 3.71
N THR A 128 -3.70 14.59 2.53
CA THR A 128 -4.71 15.35 1.79
C THR A 128 -6.06 15.30 2.49
N ILE A 129 -6.42 14.13 3.03
CA ILE A 129 -7.72 13.94 3.69
C ILE A 129 -7.78 14.77 4.99
N MET A 130 -6.68 14.89 5.72
CA MET A 130 -6.62 15.66 6.98
C MET A 130 -6.97 17.14 6.82
N ASN A 131 -6.78 17.73 5.63
CA ASN A 131 -6.84 19.17 5.49
C ASN A 131 -8.25 19.74 5.62
N LEU A 132 -9.28 19.06 5.11
CA LEU A 132 -10.66 19.52 5.25
C LEU A 132 -11.09 19.69 6.72
N PRO A 133 -10.96 18.67 7.60
CA PRO A 133 -11.33 18.83 9.00
C PRO A 133 -10.43 19.82 9.74
N LEU A 134 -9.13 19.92 9.43
CA LEU A 134 -8.27 20.96 10.00
C LEU A 134 -8.81 22.36 9.67
N LEU A 135 -9.03 22.65 8.39
CA LEU A 135 -9.49 23.96 7.95
C LEU A 135 -10.91 24.27 8.46
N ALA A 136 -11.79 23.27 8.49
CA ALA A 136 -13.14 23.42 9.04
C ALA A 136 -13.11 23.74 10.55
N SER A 137 -12.21 23.11 11.30
CA SER A 137 -12.01 23.40 12.72
C SER A 137 -11.60 24.87 12.95
N ILE A 138 -10.68 25.40 12.14
CA ILE A 138 -10.29 26.82 12.20
C ILE A 138 -11.47 27.74 11.87
N LEU A 139 -12.21 27.45 10.79
CA LEU A 139 -13.36 28.25 10.38
C LEU A 139 -14.43 28.29 11.48
N LEU A 140 -14.68 27.16 12.15
CA LEU A 140 -15.60 27.10 13.29
C LEU A 140 -15.12 27.93 14.48
N LEU A 141 -13.81 27.96 14.78
CA LEU A 141 -13.27 28.84 15.84
C LEU A 141 -13.46 30.32 15.49
N GLN A 142 -13.21 30.69 14.24
CA GLN A 142 -13.43 32.06 13.77
C GLN A 142 -14.91 32.46 13.87
N GLN A 143 -15.82 31.55 13.54
CA GLN A 143 -17.26 31.81 13.67
C GLN A 143 -17.71 31.82 15.15
N ALA A 144 -17.12 30.97 15.99
CA ALA A 144 -17.34 30.97 17.43
C ALA A 144 -16.92 32.30 18.05
N SER A 145 -15.79 32.88 17.64
CA SER A 145 -15.34 34.21 18.07
C SER A 145 -16.36 35.32 17.80
N LYS A 146 -17.04 35.26 16.64
CA LYS A 146 -18.08 36.24 16.26
C LYS A 146 -19.41 36.08 16.99
N THR A 147 -19.68 34.89 17.53
CA THR A 147 -21.00 34.52 18.09
C THR A 147 -20.95 34.13 19.56
N ASP A 148 -19.75 34.13 20.17
CA ASP A 148 -19.45 33.59 21.50
C ASP A 148 -20.05 32.18 21.76
N SER A 149 -20.11 31.35 20.72
CA SER A 149 -20.79 30.06 20.78
C SER A 149 -19.86 28.93 21.21
N LEU A 150 -20.03 28.45 22.45
CA LEU A 150 -19.33 27.27 22.96
C LEU A 150 -19.66 25.98 22.18
N LEU A 151 -20.83 25.90 21.53
CA LEU A 151 -21.16 24.77 20.65
C LEU A 151 -20.24 24.73 19.43
N LEU A 152 -19.98 25.88 18.80
CA LEU A 152 -19.04 25.95 17.68
C LEU A 152 -17.60 25.63 18.11
N VAL A 153 -17.21 26.02 19.33
CA VAL A 153 -15.93 25.61 19.93
C VAL A 153 -15.87 24.09 20.15
N ALA A 154 -16.94 23.49 20.67
CA ALA A 154 -17.02 22.04 20.88
C ALA A 154 -16.93 21.29 19.53
N LEU A 155 -17.71 21.71 18.53
CA LEU A 155 -17.66 21.14 17.19
C LEU A 155 -16.29 21.30 16.54
N SER A 156 -15.65 22.46 16.72
CA SER A 156 -14.28 22.68 16.28
C SER A 156 -13.30 21.68 16.90
N GLY A 157 -13.39 21.47 18.22
CA GLY A 157 -12.60 20.47 18.94
C GLY A 157 -12.85 19.05 18.44
N MET A 158 -14.12 18.66 18.25
CA MET A 158 -14.47 17.34 17.71
C MET A 158 -13.92 17.10 16.30
N ILE A 159 -14.06 18.07 15.40
CA ILE A 159 -13.57 17.96 14.02
C ILE A 159 -12.05 17.87 14.00
N PHE A 160 -11.35 18.65 14.83
CA PHE A 160 -9.89 18.51 14.95
C PHE A 160 -9.48 17.17 15.57
N GLY A 161 -10.23 16.69 16.57
CA GLY A 161 -10.05 15.36 17.15
C GLY A 161 -10.21 14.25 16.11
N TYR A 162 -11.14 14.40 15.16
CA TYR A 162 -11.33 13.47 14.04
C TYR A 162 -10.11 13.45 13.09
N THR A 163 -9.43 14.58 12.89
CA THR A 163 -8.19 14.61 12.09
C THR A 163 -7.12 13.66 12.64
N ILE A 164 -7.03 13.50 13.96
CA ILE A 164 -6.09 12.55 14.60
C ILE A 164 -6.45 11.11 14.27
N LEU A 165 -7.74 10.80 14.18
CA LEU A 165 -8.20 9.48 13.77
C LEU A 165 -7.83 9.18 12.32
N ILE A 166 -7.77 10.19 11.44
CA ILE A 166 -7.23 10.03 10.08
C ILE A 166 -5.73 9.78 10.13
N LYS A 167 -4.97 10.62 10.85
CA LYS A 167 -3.53 10.45 11.06
C LYS A 167 -3.07 11.08 12.37
N GLN A 168 -2.37 10.29 13.19
CA GLN A 168 -2.05 10.66 14.56
C GLN A 168 -1.11 11.87 14.65
N THR A 169 -0.28 12.09 13.63
CA THR A 169 0.63 13.23 13.57
C THR A 169 -0.08 14.58 13.59
N ALA A 170 -1.39 14.64 13.31
CA ALA A 170 -2.21 15.84 13.47
C ALA A 170 -2.20 16.40 14.91
N VAL A 171 -1.91 15.57 15.91
CA VAL A 171 -1.80 15.99 17.32
C VAL A 171 -0.75 17.08 17.53
N LEU A 172 0.27 17.15 16.66
CA LEU A 172 1.33 18.16 16.73
C LEU A 172 0.82 19.58 16.46
N TYR A 173 -0.36 19.72 15.85
CA TYR A 173 -1.00 21.02 15.68
C TYR A 173 -1.74 21.50 16.94
N PHE A 174 -1.97 20.63 17.93
CA PHE A 174 -2.79 20.96 19.10
C PHE A 174 -2.33 22.21 19.87
N PRO A 175 -1.03 22.43 20.13
CA PRO A 175 -0.58 23.67 20.77
C PRO A 175 -0.95 24.93 19.97
N GLY A 176 -0.84 24.87 18.63
CA GLY A 176 -1.24 25.98 17.76
C GLY A 176 -2.73 26.26 17.83
N TYR A 177 -3.57 25.22 17.87
CA TYR A 177 -5.02 25.39 18.05
C TYR A 177 -5.39 25.98 19.40
N ILE A 178 -4.75 25.56 20.50
CA ILE A 178 -4.99 26.14 21.82
C ILE A 178 -4.70 27.64 21.84
N LEU A 179 -3.60 28.08 21.21
CA LEU A 179 -3.29 29.51 21.07
C LEU A 179 -4.35 30.24 20.23
N MET A 180 -4.83 29.64 19.14
CA MET A 180 -5.92 30.22 18.36
C MET A 180 -7.20 30.37 19.19
N VAL A 181 -7.57 29.37 20.01
CA VAL A 181 -8.74 29.45 20.92
C VAL A 181 -8.56 30.57 21.94
N LEU A 182 -7.40 30.63 22.60
CA LEU A 182 -7.08 31.70 23.56
C LEU A 182 -7.10 33.09 22.93
N GLY A 183 -6.69 33.19 21.65
CA GLY A 183 -6.73 34.42 20.88
C GLY A 183 -8.10 34.77 20.31
N SER A 184 -9.12 33.92 20.46
CA SER A 184 -10.42 34.09 19.78
C SER A 184 -11.41 35.01 20.53
N ASN A 185 -11.01 35.72 21.59
CA ASN A 185 -11.91 36.56 22.41
C ASN A 185 -13.19 35.84 22.89
N ILE A 186 -13.12 34.53 23.08
CA ILE A 186 -14.22 33.69 23.61
C ILE A 186 -14.00 33.55 25.13
N SER A 187 -15.06 33.22 25.88
CA SER A 187 -14.96 32.84 27.29
C SER A 187 -13.78 31.91 27.60
N SER A 188 -13.16 32.07 28.77
CA SER A 188 -12.02 31.24 29.21
C SER A 188 -12.33 29.74 29.28
N SER A 189 -13.61 29.38 29.44
CA SER A 189 -14.10 28.00 29.34
C SER A 189 -13.89 27.35 27.97
N ALA A 190 -13.72 28.14 26.91
CA ALA A 190 -13.57 27.65 25.53
C ALA A 190 -12.41 26.67 25.37
N CYS A 191 -11.28 26.88 26.06
CA CYS A 191 -10.15 25.95 26.01
C CYS A 191 -10.51 24.57 26.56
N TYR A 192 -11.27 24.51 27.65
CA TYR A 192 -11.73 23.24 28.24
C TYR A 192 -12.77 22.56 27.34
N VAL A 193 -13.69 23.33 26.76
CA VAL A 193 -14.70 22.80 25.83
C VAL A 193 -14.06 22.27 24.54
N PHE A 194 -13.12 23.01 23.96
CA PHE A 194 -12.36 22.60 22.80
C PHE A 194 -11.54 21.34 23.09
N GLY A 195 -10.72 21.38 24.14
CA GLY A 195 -9.87 20.26 24.55
C GLY A 195 -10.67 19.02 24.91
N GLY A 196 -11.72 19.16 25.72
CA GLY A 196 -12.60 18.06 26.11
C GLY A 196 -13.26 17.39 24.90
N SER A 197 -13.82 18.18 23.98
CA SER A 197 -14.42 17.68 22.73
C SER A 197 -13.40 16.99 21.82
N PHE A 198 -12.19 17.53 21.72
CA PHE A 198 -11.08 16.95 20.97
C PHE A 198 -10.68 15.56 21.50
N PHE A 199 -10.56 15.41 22.83
CA PHE A 199 -10.24 14.13 23.45
C PHE A 199 -11.40 13.14 23.37
N LEU A 200 -12.64 13.60 23.47
CA LEU A 200 -13.83 12.75 23.41
C LEU A 200 -13.91 11.93 22.12
N VAL A 201 -13.63 12.55 20.96
CA VAL A 201 -13.63 11.84 19.66
C VAL A 201 -12.60 10.72 19.62
N ASN A 202 -11.44 10.92 20.24
CA ASN A 202 -10.38 9.91 20.31
C ASN A 202 -10.64 8.83 21.35
N LEU A 203 -11.46 9.12 22.36
CA LEU A 203 -11.87 8.17 23.39
C LEU A 203 -12.84 7.11 22.84
N ILE A 204 -13.68 7.46 21.87
CA ILE A 204 -14.65 6.53 21.25
C ILE A 204 -13.99 5.25 20.71
N PRO A 205 -13.00 5.30 19.80
CA PRO A 205 -12.34 4.09 19.32
C PRO A 205 -11.58 3.37 20.44
N ILE A 206 -10.97 4.10 21.39
CA ILE A 206 -10.31 3.49 22.54
C ILE A 206 -11.27 2.60 23.34
N ILE A 207 -12.45 3.13 23.70
CA ILE A 207 -13.48 2.39 24.43
C ILE A 207 -13.98 1.22 23.59
N TYR A 208 -14.24 1.42 22.29
CA TYR A 208 -14.68 0.35 21.40
C TYR A 208 -13.69 -0.81 21.37
N TYR A 209 -12.40 -0.55 21.15
CA TYR A 209 -11.37 -1.59 21.10
C TYR A 209 -11.11 -2.21 22.48
N TRP A 210 -11.33 -1.46 23.57
CA TRP A 210 -11.27 -2.01 24.92
C TRP A 210 -12.40 -3.00 25.20
N ILE A 211 -13.65 -2.64 24.93
CA ILE A 211 -14.80 -3.54 25.13
C ILE A 211 -14.65 -4.82 24.31
N ASN A 212 -14.01 -4.75 23.14
CA ASN A 212 -13.76 -5.91 22.27
C ASN A 212 -12.47 -6.70 22.63
N GLY A 213 -11.78 -6.36 23.72
CA GLY A 213 -10.59 -7.09 24.20
C GLY A 213 -9.33 -6.94 23.32
N ILE A 214 -9.28 -5.89 22.50
CA ILE A 214 -8.24 -5.60 21.49
C ILE A 214 -7.62 -4.20 21.66
N PHE A 215 -7.69 -3.66 22.89
CA PHE A 215 -7.16 -2.35 23.27
C PHE A 215 -5.68 -2.21 22.95
N TRP A 216 -4.86 -3.20 23.34
CA TRP A 216 -3.41 -3.10 23.20
C TRP A 216 -2.96 -3.17 21.75
N GLU A 217 -3.62 -3.97 20.93
CA GLU A 217 -3.37 -4.07 19.50
C GLU A 217 -3.71 -2.74 18.79
N TYR A 218 -4.81 -2.10 19.17
CA TYR A 218 -5.17 -0.76 18.71
C TYR A 218 -4.16 0.31 19.15
N MET A 219 -3.81 0.33 20.46
CA MET A 219 -2.85 1.30 21.01
C MET A 219 -1.45 1.10 20.43
N ALA A 220 -1.04 -0.15 20.24
CA ALA A 220 0.23 -0.50 19.62
C ALA A 220 0.32 0.05 18.21
N SER A 221 -0.67 -0.29 17.37
CA SER A 221 -0.68 0.09 15.97
C SER A 221 -0.79 1.60 15.77
N ASN A 222 -1.65 2.28 16.55
CA ASN A 222 -1.89 3.73 16.37
C ASN A 222 -0.85 4.62 17.06
N TRP A 223 -0.41 4.26 18.27
CA TRP A 223 0.38 5.16 19.11
C TRP A 223 1.79 4.63 19.37
N LEU A 224 1.96 3.36 19.74
CA LEU A 224 3.25 2.86 20.22
C LEU A 224 4.26 2.56 19.11
N VAL A 225 3.82 2.20 17.89
CA VAL A 225 4.70 1.96 16.74
C VAL A 225 5.29 3.25 16.19
N MET A 226 4.50 4.31 16.10
CA MET A 226 4.91 5.53 15.39
C MET A 226 5.76 6.46 16.26
N LEU A 227 5.49 6.52 17.57
CA LEU A 227 6.14 7.49 18.46
C LEU A 227 7.67 7.28 18.57
N PRO A 228 8.20 6.06 18.81
CA PRO A 228 9.64 5.87 19.00
C PRO A 228 10.43 6.15 17.72
N SER A 229 9.97 5.64 16.58
CA SER A 229 10.63 5.85 15.28
C SER A 229 10.57 7.30 14.84
N ALA A 230 9.54 8.05 15.22
CA ALA A 230 9.42 9.48 14.94
C ALA A 230 10.30 10.37 15.83
N ILE A 231 10.55 9.96 17.08
CA ILE A 231 11.37 10.75 18.03
C ILE A 231 12.86 10.44 17.87
N ASN A 232 13.21 9.15 17.73
CA ASN A 232 14.61 8.73 17.62
C ASN A 232 14.76 7.53 16.67
N PRO A 233 14.66 7.76 15.33
CA PRO A 233 14.69 6.69 14.35
C PRO A 233 15.95 5.83 14.48
N LYS A 234 17.13 6.44 14.64
CA LYS A 234 18.41 5.71 14.76
C LYS A 234 18.42 4.67 15.89
N LYS A 235 17.84 5.01 17.05
CA LYS A 235 17.84 4.12 18.22
C LYS A 235 16.89 2.93 18.03
N TYR A 236 15.72 3.18 17.44
CA TYR A 236 14.63 2.20 17.42
C TYR A 236 14.54 1.40 16.12
N ASN A 237 15.03 1.92 14.99
CA ASN A 237 14.96 1.27 13.68
C ASN A 237 15.62 -0.12 13.66
N LYS A 238 16.60 -0.40 14.52
CA LYS A 238 17.21 -1.74 14.65
C LYS A 238 16.26 -2.83 15.13
N TYR A 239 15.12 -2.47 15.73
CA TYR A 239 14.09 -3.41 16.18
C TYR A 239 12.96 -3.59 15.17
N TYR A 240 12.88 -2.72 14.16
CA TYR A 240 11.75 -2.69 13.22
C TYR A 240 11.99 -3.70 12.10
N PRO A 241 10.94 -4.31 11.53
CA PRO A 241 11.05 -5.11 10.31
C PRO A 241 11.76 -4.31 9.22
N LYS A 242 12.60 -4.97 8.38
CA LYS A 242 13.45 -4.25 7.42
C LYS A 242 12.62 -3.43 6.43
N LEU A 243 11.45 -3.92 6.00
CA LEU A 243 10.48 -3.14 5.21
C LEU A 243 10.24 -1.72 5.77
N TRP A 244 10.16 -1.56 7.09
CA TRP A 244 9.80 -0.29 7.73
C TRP A 244 10.97 0.70 7.80
N VAL A 245 12.21 0.23 7.58
CA VAL A 245 13.45 1.01 7.71
C VAL A 245 14.28 1.07 6.42
N ARG A 246 13.92 0.30 5.38
CA ARG A 246 14.57 0.28 4.05
C ARG A 246 14.57 1.63 3.32
N GLY A 247 13.72 2.58 3.71
CA GLY A 247 13.60 3.91 3.09
C GLY A 247 14.68 4.92 3.49
N GLU A 248 15.65 4.55 4.34
CA GLU A 248 16.73 5.46 4.76
C GLU A 248 17.66 5.80 3.59
N LYS A 249 17.52 7.03 3.09
CA LYS A 249 18.32 7.54 1.98
C LYS A 249 19.68 8.08 2.45
N ASN A 250 20.73 7.88 1.63
CA ASN A 250 22.00 8.62 1.72
C ASN A 250 21.74 10.14 1.75
N LYS A 251 22.59 10.92 2.46
CA LYS A 251 22.59 12.39 2.49
C LYS A 251 22.41 13.07 1.12
N GLU A 252 23.08 12.62 0.07
CA GLU A 252 22.98 13.19 -1.28
C GLU A 252 21.57 12.98 -1.87
N ILE A 253 21.08 11.74 -1.78
CA ILE A 253 19.72 11.40 -2.23
C ILE A 253 18.68 12.17 -1.40
N LYS A 254 18.92 12.38 -0.10
CA LYS A 254 18.06 13.21 0.75
C LYS A 254 17.98 14.65 0.24
N LYS A 255 19.11 15.28 -0.07
CA LYS A 255 19.14 16.64 -0.65
C LYS A 255 18.35 16.72 -1.95
N GLN A 256 18.57 15.76 -2.86
CA GLN A 256 17.85 15.70 -4.13
C GLN A 256 16.33 15.56 -3.94
N VAL A 257 15.89 14.73 -2.98
CA VAL A 257 14.47 14.56 -2.68
C VAL A 257 13.86 15.81 -2.08
N ILE A 258 14.53 16.47 -1.13
CA ILE A 258 14.07 17.73 -0.55
C ILE A 258 13.89 18.77 -1.65
N LEU A 259 14.91 18.94 -2.51
CA LEU A 259 14.85 19.89 -3.61
C LEU A 259 13.71 19.53 -4.58
N LYS A 260 13.63 18.27 -5.02
CA LYS A 260 12.62 17.79 -5.96
C LYS A 260 11.19 18.05 -5.48
N ASN A 261 10.92 17.80 -4.19
CA ASN A 261 9.57 17.92 -3.63
C ASN A 261 9.24 19.37 -3.24
N SER A 262 10.24 20.19 -2.90
CA SER A 262 10.03 21.59 -2.47
C SER A 262 10.05 22.60 -3.62
N ILE A 263 10.55 22.22 -4.80
CA ILE A 263 10.78 23.14 -5.93
C ILE A 263 9.52 23.92 -6.31
N SER A 264 8.37 23.25 -6.33
CA SER A 264 7.09 23.88 -6.67
C SER A 264 6.59 24.80 -5.57
N LEU A 265 6.98 24.55 -4.32
CA LEU A 265 6.53 25.30 -3.15
C LEU A 265 7.37 26.56 -2.89
N LEU A 266 8.44 26.78 -3.66
CA LEU A 266 9.31 27.96 -3.49
C LEU A 266 8.54 29.30 -3.45
N PRO A 267 7.53 29.58 -4.30
CA PRO A 267 6.78 30.84 -4.22
C PRO A 267 6.04 30.99 -2.89
N VAL A 268 5.33 29.95 -2.45
CA VAL A 268 4.54 30.00 -1.21
C VAL A 268 5.44 30.00 0.03
N ILE A 269 6.58 29.32 0.00
CA ILE A 269 7.60 29.39 1.07
C ILE A 269 8.17 30.81 1.15
N PHE A 270 8.57 31.39 0.03
CA PHE A 270 9.10 32.77 -0.03
C PHE A 270 8.09 33.76 0.54
N LEU A 271 6.84 33.73 0.07
CA LEU A 271 5.78 34.62 0.57
C LEU A 271 5.47 34.40 2.05
N THR A 272 5.51 33.16 2.54
CA THR A 272 5.34 32.85 3.96
C THR A 272 6.45 33.47 4.81
N VAL A 273 7.70 33.42 4.34
CA VAL A 273 8.84 34.08 5.01
C VAL A 273 8.64 35.59 5.06
N ILE A 274 8.21 36.21 3.97
CA ILE A 274 7.89 37.64 3.95
C ILE A 274 6.78 37.95 4.96
N THR A 275 5.73 37.13 5.04
CA THR A 275 4.65 37.30 6.02
C THR A 275 5.19 37.28 7.45
N PHE A 276 6.06 36.31 7.80
CA PHE A 276 6.65 36.27 9.13
C PHE A 276 7.47 37.52 9.45
N ILE A 277 8.31 37.97 8.52
CA ILE A 277 9.11 39.20 8.69
C ILE A 277 8.18 40.39 8.92
N THR A 278 7.10 40.52 8.12
CA THR A 278 6.15 41.63 8.26
C THR A 278 5.41 41.60 9.58
N LEU A 279 4.90 40.45 10.02
CA LEU A 279 4.18 40.32 11.29
C LEU A 279 5.08 40.63 12.50
N ILE A 280 6.34 40.16 12.47
CA ILE A 280 7.32 40.47 13.52
C ILE A 280 7.66 41.96 13.52
N ALA A 281 7.95 42.54 12.35
CA ALA A 281 8.30 43.96 12.23
C ALA A 281 7.15 44.89 12.66
N ALA A 282 5.91 44.51 12.38
CA ALA A 282 4.72 45.26 12.80
C ALA A 282 4.37 45.07 14.29
N SER A 283 5.03 44.16 15.01
CA SER A 283 4.68 43.75 16.38
C SER A 283 3.22 43.27 16.53
N ASP A 284 2.60 42.81 15.44
CA ASP A 284 1.19 42.44 15.37
C ASP A 284 0.99 40.93 15.54
N LEU A 285 1.69 40.35 16.52
CA LEU A 285 1.73 38.89 16.71
C LEU A 285 0.65 38.45 17.68
N SER A 286 -0.61 38.57 17.24
CA SER A 286 -1.76 38.04 17.98
C SER A 286 -1.61 36.54 18.29
N LEU A 287 -2.27 36.05 19.33
CA LEU A 287 -2.25 34.62 19.68
C LEU A 287 -2.76 33.73 18.53
N ILE A 288 -3.66 34.25 17.68
CA ILE A 288 -4.11 33.56 16.46
C ILE A 288 -2.95 33.38 15.48
N TYR A 289 -2.19 34.44 15.19
CA TYR A 289 -1.04 34.37 14.29
C TYR A 289 0.11 33.54 14.86
N LEU A 290 0.32 33.59 16.19
CA LEU A 290 1.26 32.69 16.86
C LEU A 290 0.83 31.22 16.71
N GLY A 291 -0.46 30.94 16.88
CA GLY A 291 -1.02 29.60 16.67
C GLY A 291 -0.81 29.07 15.26
N LEU A 292 -1.08 29.88 14.23
CA LEU A 292 -0.79 29.56 12.83
C LEU A 292 0.70 29.34 12.56
N THR A 293 1.56 30.14 13.20
CA THR A 293 3.02 30.01 13.12
C THR A 293 3.48 28.66 13.69
N ILE A 294 2.97 28.27 14.87
CA ILE A 294 3.27 26.97 15.48
C ILE A 294 2.82 25.83 14.57
N CYS A 295 1.62 25.92 13.97
CA CYS A 295 1.16 24.91 13.01
C CYS A 295 2.06 24.83 11.77
N THR A 296 2.55 25.97 11.27
CA THR A 296 3.51 26.02 10.15
C THR A 296 4.84 25.36 10.51
N ILE A 297 5.38 25.62 11.71
CA ILE A 297 6.61 24.99 12.18
C ILE A 297 6.41 23.49 12.38
N ALA A 298 5.30 23.09 13.00
CA ALA A 298 4.97 21.68 13.23
C ALA A 298 4.85 20.91 11.91
N SER A 299 4.15 21.44 10.91
CA SER A 299 4.03 20.80 9.59
C SER A 299 5.38 20.66 8.87
N THR A 300 6.27 21.64 9.03
CA THR A 300 7.65 21.57 8.49
C THR A 300 8.47 20.48 9.19
N TRP A 301 8.36 20.40 10.52
CA TRP A 301 9.03 19.38 11.32
C TRP A 301 8.58 17.96 10.94
N MET A 302 7.29 17.77 10.65
CA MET A 302 6.70 16.48 10.28
C MET A 302 7.34 15.84 9.04
N ILE A 303 7.93 16.62 8.14
CA ILE A 303 8.69 16.09 6.98
C ILE A 303 9.88 15.24 7.44
N PHE A 304 10.49 15.57 8.58
CA PHE A 304 11.76 14.98 9.01
C PHE A 304 11.61 13.86 10.04
N MET A 305 10.46 13.72 10.71
CA MET A 305 10.29 12.87 11.89
C MET A 305 10.68 11.40 11.67
N ARG A 306 10.35 10.80 10.52
CA ARG A 306 10.61 9.37 10.26
C ARG A 306 11.99 9.08 9.66
N GLY A 307 12.77 10.11 9.32
CA GLY A 307 14.04 9.98 8.59
C GLY A 307 13.90 9.56 7.11
N THR A 308 12.71 9.15 6.69
CA THR A 308 12.29 8.89 5.30
C THR A 308 11.56 10.10 4.74
N LEU A 309 12.01 10.59 3.58
CA LEU A 309 11.43 11.76 2.91
C LEU A 309 10.47 11.32 1.81
N PHE A 310 9.23 10.98 2.20
CA PHE A 310 8.17 10.66 1.26
C PHE A 310 7.51 11.95 0.72
N PRO A 311 7.18 12.04 -0.57
CA PRO A 311 6.65 13.28 -1.14
C PRO A 311 5.35 13.75 -0.50
N HIS A 312 4.42 12.84 -0.18
CA HIS A 312 3.18 13.16 0.54
C HIS A 312 3.38 13.86 1.90
N TYR A 313 4.56 13.82 2.52
CA TYR A 313 4.77 14.54 3.79
C TYR A 313 4.72 16.06 3.64
N TRP A 314 5.01 16.60 2.44
CA TRP A 314 4.92 18.03 2.15
C TRP A 314 3.47 18.54 2.11
N LEU A 315 2.49 17.67 1.90
CA LEU A 315 1.07 18.05 1.90
C LEU A 315 0.62 18.61 3.26
N ASN A 316 1.29 18.21 4.35
CA ASN A 316 1.06 18.77 5.69
C ASN A 316 1.34 20.27 5.75
N MET A 317 2.29 20.79 4.95
CA MET A 317 2.66 22.21 4.95
C MET A 317 1.67 23.07 4.17
N VAL A 318 1.05 22.50 3.12
CA VAL A 318 0.23 23.23 2.13
C VAL A 318 -0.81 24.16 2.77
N PRO A 319 -1.70 23.72 3.68
CA PRO A 319 -2.71 24.62 4.25
C PRO A 319 -2.08 25.80 4.99
N TRP A 320 -1.02 25.55 5.77
CA TRP A 320 -0.40 26.57 6.61
C TRP A 320 0.42 27.58 5.80
N LEU A 321 1.24 27.10 4.86
CA LEU A 321 1.98 27.96 3.95
C LEU A 321 1.04 28.86 3.15
N ILE A 322 -0.10 28.33 2.72
CA ILE A 322 -1.02 29.10 1.87
C ILE A 322 -1.78 30.14 2.67
N ILE A 323 -2.23 29.82 3.89
CA ILE A 323 -2.83 30.82 4.78
C ILE A 323 -1.86 31.99 4.96
N MET A 324 -0.60 31.71 5.32
CA MET A 324 0.40 32.76 5.54
C MET A 324 0.77 33.50 4.24
N ALA A 325 1.13 32.78 3.17
CA ALA A 325 1.52 33.36 1.89
C ALA A 325 0.46 34.29 1.28
N SER A 326 -0.82 34.01 1.54
CA SER A 326 -1.95 34.81 1.03
C SER A 326 -1.93 36.25 1.57
N PHE A 327 -1.43 36.45 2.79
CA PHE A 327 -1.26 37.79 3.34
C PHE A 327 -0.27 38.61 2.52
N SER A 328 0.98 38.13 2.36
CA SER A 328 1.99 38.85 1.57
C SER A 328 1.62 39.00 0.10
N LEU A 329 0.96 38.00 -0.49
CA LEU A 329 0.50 38.10 -1.87
C LEU A 329 -0.59 39.16 -2.03
N SER A 330 -1.51 39.27 -1.08
CA SER A 330 -2.52 40.33 -1.11
C SER A 330 -1.91 41.73 -1.02
N LYS A 331 -0.86 41.90 -0.20
CA LYS A 331 -0.12 43.16 -0.11
C LYS A 331 0.60 43.49 -1.41
N ILE A 332 1.26 42.52 -2.03
CA ILE A 332 1.85 42.69 -3.37
C ILE A 332 0.80 43.14 -4.40
N ILE A 333 -0.39 42.55 -4.39
CA ILE A 333 -1.47 42.92 -5.32
C ILE A 333 -1.95 44.35 -5.06
N SER A 334 -2.12 44.75 -3.79
CA SER A 334 -2.47 46.12 -3.43
C SER A 334 -1.40 47.13 -3.83
N ASP A 335 -0.14 46.82 -3.58
CA ASP A 335 1.02 47.65 -3.91
C ASP A 335 1.14 47.89 -5.42
N LEU A 336 0.87 46.85 -6.23
CA LEU A 336 0.82 46.95 -7.69
C LEU A 336 -0.26 47.91 -8.21
N ALA A 337 -1.36 48.10 -7.47
CA ALA A 337 -2.37 49.10 -7.84
C ALA A 337 -1.85 50.54 -7.68
N THR A 338 -0.82 50.75 -6.85
CA THR A 338 -0.16 52.03 -6.57
C THR A 338 1.26 52.08 -7.13
N TRP A 339 1.51 51.42 -8.26
CA TRP A 339 2.85 51.16 -8.81
C TRP A 339 3.82 52.35 -8.93
N PRO A 340 3.41 53.62 -9.17
CA PRO A 340 4.36 54.72 -9.25
C PRO A 340 5.05 55.05 -7.91
N SER A 341 4.53 54.53 -6.80
CA SER A 341 5.02 54.80 -5.44
C SER A 341 5.87 53.67 -4.83
N LEU A 342 6.17 52.62 -5.60
CA LEU A 342 6.90 51.46 -5.09
C LEU A 342 8.38 51.78 -4.84
N ASN A 343 8.88 51.40 -3.66
CA ASN A 343 10.31 51.46 -3.37
C ASN A 343 11.06 50.24 -3.95
N VAL A 344 12.40 50.32 -3.98
CA VAL A 344 13.27 49.28 -4.55
C VAL A 344 13.07 47.92 -3.87
N LEU A 345 12.80 47.89 -2.56
CA LEU A 345 12.58 46.65 -1.82
C LEU A 345 11.26 45.99 -2.24
N GLN A 346 10.17 46.76 -2.33
CA GLN A 346 8.86 46.28 -2.82
C GLN A 346 8.98 45.74 -4.23
N LEU A 347 9.65 46.47 -5.13
CA LEU A 347 9.88 46.03 -6.50
C LEU A 347 10.67 44.72 -6.55
N SER A 348 11.72 44.58 -5.72
CA SER A 348 12.52 43.36 -5.62
C SER A 348 11.71 42.16 -5.15
N ILE A 349 10.82 42.34 -4.16
CA ILE A 349 9.91 41.29 -3.67
C ILE A 349 8.93 40.88 -4.76
N ILE A 350 8.32 41.84 -5.47
CA ILE A 350 7.36 41.59 -6.55
C ILE A 350 8.02 40.80 -7.69
N VAL A 351 9.19 41.25 -8.17
CA VAL A 351 9.94 40.59 -9.23
C VAL A 351 10.32 39.17 -8.81
N THR A 352 10.84 39.00 -7.59
CA THR A 352 11.21 37.67 -7.08
C THR A 352 9.99 36.75 -7.00
N ALA A 353 8.87 37.20 -6.45
CA ALA A 353 7.64 36.41 -6.37
C ALA A 353 7.17 36.00 -7.77
N PHE A 354 7.12 36.94 -8.72
CA PHE A 354 6.72 36.67 -10.11
C PHE A 354 7.65 35.66 -10.80
N SER A 355 8.97 35.81 -10.65
CA SER A 355 9.96 34.88 -11.19
C SER A 355 9.79 33.47 -10.61
N LEU A 356 9.57 33.35 -9.30
CA LEU A 356 9.35 32.05 -8.65
C LEU A 356 8.04 31.39 -9.11
N PHE A 357 6.95 32.14 -9.26
CA PHE A 357 5.69 31.62 -9.82
C PHE A 357 5.86 31.16 -11.27
N THR A 358 6.50 31.99 -12.10
CA THR A 358 6.79 31.65 -13.50
C THR A 358 7.63 30.38 -13.60
N PHE A 359 8.65 30.25 -12.76
CA PHE A 359 9.49 29.06 -12.67
C PHE A 359 8.68 27.82 -12.23
N SER A 360 7.81 27.96 -11.23
CA SER A 360 6.96 26.86 -10.75
C SER A 360 5.96 26.41 -11.83
N ILE A 361 5.36 27.35 -12.57
CA ILE A 361 4.49 27.05 -13.71
C ILE A 361 5.29 26.32 -14.80
N TYR A 362 6.44 26.85 -15.19
CA TYR A 362 7.30 26.24 -16.21
C TYR A 362 7.70 24.80 -15.86
N THR A 363 7.96 24.52 -14.58
CA THR A 363 8.37 23.19 -14.12
C THR A 363 7.21 22.20 -14.01
N ASP A 364 5.98 22.66 -13.73
CA ASP A 364 4.85 21.78 -13.36
C ASP A 364 3.64 21.80 -14.30
N TRP A 365 3.53 22.74 -15.25
CA TRP A 365 2.34 22.87 -16.13
C TRP A 365 1.97 21.55 -16.82
N LYS A 366 2.99 20.75 -17.14
CA LYS A 366 2.87 19.44 -17.79
C LYS A 366 2.02 18.44 -17.00
N TYR A 367 1.88 18.60 -15.68
CA TYR A 367 1.09 17.72 -14.82
C TYR A 367 -0.41 17.96 -14.93
N TYR A 368 -0.82 19.18 -15.33
CA TYR A 368 -2.22 19.58 -15.35
C TYR A 368 -2.88 19.39 -16.72
N ILE A 369 -2.19 18.73 -17.66
CA ILE A 369 -2.75 18.40 -18.98
C ILE A 369 -3.60 17.14 -18.83
N PRO A 370 -4.90 17.15 -19.18
CA PRO A 370 -5.73 15.95 -19.13
C PRO A 370 -5.22 14.84 -20.05
N HIS A 371 -5.32 13.60 -19.58
CA HIS A 371 -4.91 12.40 -20.34
C HIS A 371 -6.10 11.46 -20.56
N LYS A 372 -6.20 10.87 -21.77
CA LYS A 372 -7.19 9.81 -22.05
C LYS A 372 -6.80 8.48 -21.39
N ASP A 373 -5.51 8.16 -21.41
CA ASP A 373 -4.91 6.99 -20.75
C ASP A 373 -4.92 7.18 -19.23
N PRO A 374 -5.52 6.27 -18.43
CA PRO A 374 -5.50 6.32 -16.96
C PRO A 374 -4.07 6.33 -16.38
N TYR A 375 -3.08 5.83 -17.13
CA TYR A 375 -1.69 5.82 -16.74
C TYR A 375 -0.87 6.97 -17.34
N GLY A 376 -1.47 7.85 -18.15
CA GLY A 376 -0.75 8.86 -18.93
C GLY A 376 0.09 9.80 -18.06
N PHE A 377 -0.47 10.24 -16.91
CA PHE A 377 0.25 11.04 -15.93
C PHE A 377 1.44 10.28 -15.31
N ILE A 378 1.21 9.05 -14.83
CA ILE A 378 2.24 8.21 -14.18
C ILE A 378 3.38 7.93 -15.16
N ARG A 379 3.05 7.60 -16.40
CA ARG A 379 4.01 7.35 -17.48
C ARG A 379 4.88 8.57 -17.77
N LYS A 380 4.28 9.76 -17.77
CA LYS A 380 5.00 11.01 -18.00
C LYS A 380 5.93 11.37 -16.83
N PHE A 381 5.54 11.10 -15.60
CA PHE A 381 6.31 11.46 -14.41
C PHE A 381 7.37 10.43 -14.02
N ASN A 382 7.04 9.14 -14.10
CA ASN A 382 7.89 8.04 -13.65
C ASN A 382 8.48 7.20 -14.79
N GLY A 383 8.01 7.39 -16.02
CA GLY A 383 8.43 6.62 -17.19
C GLY A 383 7.54 5.39 -17.46
N ASP A 384 7.65 4.87 -18.68
CA ASP A 384 6.88 3.70 -19.14
C ASP A 384 7.26 2.43 -18.38
N THR A 385 8.56 2.19 -18.17
CA THR A 385 9.05 1.02 -17.41
C THR A 385 8.46 0.98 -16.00
N PHE A 386 8.41 2.11 -15.30
CA PHE A 386 7.82 2.18 -13.97
C PHE A 386 6.32 1.89 -14.02
N THR A 387 5.62 2.47 -15.00
CA THR A 387 4.17 2.29 -15.18
C THR A 387 3.81 0.83 -15.49
N GLN A 388 4.54 0.20 -16.41
CA GLN A 388 4.36 -1.20 -16.77
C GLN A 388 4.60 -2.10 -15.56
N SER A 389 5.76 -1.94 -14.90
CA SER A 389 6.15 -2.80 -13.79
C SER A 389 5.30 -2.60 -12.53
N ASN A 390 4.86 -1.40 -12.19
CA ASN A 390 4.19 -1.13 -10.91
C ASN A 390 2.66 -1.09 -10.98
N TYR A 391 2.06 -0.98 -12.18
CA TYR A 391 0.62 -0.85 -12.33
C TYR A 391 0.05 -1.87 -13.33
N ILE A 392 0.50 -1.83 -14.59
CA ILE A 392 -0.13 -2.62 -15.66
C ILE A 392 0.13 -4.13 -15.49
N THR A 393 1.39 -4.53 -15.32
CA THR A 393 1.76 -5.95 -15.15
C THR A 393 1.14 -6.57 -13.89
N PRO A 394 1.17 -5.92 -12.69
CA PRO A 394 0.46 -6.41 -11.51
C PRO A 394 -1.03 -6.67 -11.73
N ILE A 395 -1.73 -5.78 -12.44
CA ILE A 395 -3.16 -5.95 -12.72
C ILE A 395 -3.40 -7.15 -13.65
N LYS A 396 -2.58 -7.33 -14.70
CA LYS A 396 -2.65 -8.51 -15.58
C LYS A 396 -2.39 -9.82 -14.81
N ILE A 397 -1.43 -9.81 -13.89
CA ILE A 397 -1.19 -10.94 -12.99
C ILE A 397 -2.42 -11.22 -12.13
N ALA A 398 -3.04 -10.18 -11.57
CA ALA A 398 -4.25 -10.31 -10.77
C ALA A 398 -5.39 -10.97 -11.55
N GLU A 399 -5.62 -10.53 -12.79
CA GLU A 399 -6.64 -11.09 -13.69
C GLU A 399 -6.38 -12.56 -14.01
N TYR A 400 -5.12 -12.93 -14.30
CA TYR A 400 -4.73 -14.32 -14.52
C TYR A 400 -4.94 -15.19 -13.29
N ILE A 401 -4.57 -14.71 -12.09
CA ILE A 401 -4.81 -15.42 -10.84
C ILE A 401 -6.31 -15.67 -10.70
N LYS A 402 -7.13 -14.63 -10.90
CA LYS A 402 -8.59 -14.73 -10.81
C LYS A 402 -9.18 -15.78 -11.76
N GLN A 403 -8.59 -15.95 -12.96
CA GLN A 403 -9.03 -16.92 -13.97
C GLN A 403 -8.53 -18.35 -13.72
N THR A 404 -7.44 -18.53 -12.96
CA THR A 404 -6.75 -19.83 -12.83
C THR A 404 -6.74 -20.39 -11.41
N THR A 405 -7.52 -19.81 -10.50
CA THR A 405 -7.65 -20.24 -9.10
C THR A 405 -9.12 -20.20 -8.67
N ASN A 406 -9.47 -20.89 -7.60
CA ASN A 406 -10.80 -20.86 -6.99
C ASN A 406 -10.95 -19.64 -6.07
N SER A 407 -12.19 -19.20 -5.79
CA SER A 407 -12.45 -18.01 -4.94
C SER A 407 -11.91 -18.13 -3.52
N GLU A 408 -11.83 -19.35 -3.00
CA GLU A 408 -11.33 -19.64 -1.65
C GLU A 408 -9.81 -19.82 -1.59
N ASP A 409 -9.13 -19.87 -2.75
CA ASP A 409 -7.68 -19.98 -2.79
C ASP A 409 -7.05 -18.70 -2.22
N LYS A 410 -6.06 -18.87 -1.35
CA LYS A 410 -5.27 -17.79 -0.80
C LYS A 410 -3.96 -17.63 -1.56
N ILE A 411 -3.50 -16.39 -1.70
CA ILE A 411 -2.24 -16.08 -2.40
C ILE A 411 -1.29 -15.31 -1.50
N LEU A 412 0.00 -15.53 -1.70
CA LEU A 412 1.06 -14.79 -1.03
C LEU A 412 1.76 -13.87 -2.02
N VAL A 413 1.72 -12.57 -1.76
CA VAL A 413 2.44 -11.56 -2.54
C VAL A 413 3.63 -11.05 -1.71
N CYS A 414 4.83 -11.37 -2.19
CA CYS A 414 6.11 -10.95 -1.65
C CYS A 414 6.59 -9.68 -2.37
N GLY A 415 6.60 -8.56 -1.64
CA GLY A 415 6.90 -7.23 -2.14
C GLY A 415 5.71 -6.27 -2.07
N TRP A 416 5.99 -4.98 -2.27
CA TRP A 416 4.99 -3.90 -2.17
C TRP A 416 4.13 -3.80 -3.44
N THR A 417 3.25 -4.78 -3.66
CA THR A 417 2.37 -4.82 -4.84
C THR A 417 0.93 -5.21 -4.51
N PRO A 418 0.23 -4.37 -3.75
CA PRO A 418 -1.13 -4.65 -3.27
C PRO A 418 -2.19 -4.80 -4.36
N TYR A 419 -1.94 -4.29 -5.57
CA TYR A 419 -2.83 -4.45 -6.72
C TYR A 419 -3.17 -5.91 -7.03
N ILE A 420 -2.20 -6.81 -6.86
CA ILE A 420 -2.39 -8.22 -7.18
C ILE A 420 -3.52 -8.81 -6.32
N VAL A 421 -3.50 -8.54 -5.02
CA VAL A 421 -4.54 -9.04 -4.10
C VAL A 421 -5.85 -8.29 -4.30
N LEU A 422 -5.81 -6.95 -4.45
CA LEU A 422 -7.01 -6.13 -4.64
C LEU A 422 -7.84 -6.54 -5.88
N TYR A 423 -7.17 -6.86 -6.99
CA TYR A 423 -7.82 -7.15 -8.28
C TYR A 423 -7.98 -8.64 -8.59
N SER A 424 -7.27 -9.54 -7.90
CA SER A 424 -7.43 -11.00 -8.12
C SER A 424 -8.69 -11.57 -7.48
N ASP A 425 -9.33 -10.81 -6.57
CA ASP A 425 -10.41 -11.31 -5.73
C ASP A 425 -10.03 -12.59 -4.97
N ARG A 426 -8.78 -12.65 -4.50
CA ARG A 426 -8.27 -13.68 -3.59
C ARG A 426 -7.88 -13.08 -2.26
N ASP A 427 -7.98 -13.90 -1.22
CA ASP A 427 -7.53 -13.48 0.09
C ASP A 427 -6.00 -13.56 0.17
N SER A 428 -5.38 -12.60 0.87
CA SER A 428 -3.97 -12.70 1.25
C SER A 428 -3.81 -13.92 2.16
N PHE A 429 -2.80 -14.74 1.89
CA PHE A 429 -2.49 -15.93 2.69
C PHE A 429 -2.16 -15.58 4.14
N THR A 430 -1.50 -14.44 4.35
CA THR A 430 -1.18 -13.98 5.70
C THR A 430 -1.90 -12.68 6.04
N PRO A 431 -2.17 -12.44 7.34
CA PRO A 431 -2.73 -11.17 7.80
C PRO A 431 -1.81 -9.97 7.49
N ASN A 432 -0.50 -10.18 7.59
CA ASN A 432 0.53 -9.17 7.33
C ASN A 432 0.80 -9.09 5.82
N ALA A 433 0.06 -8.27 5.09
CA ALA A 433 0.21 -8.25 3.64
C ALA A 433 1.38 -7.38 3.18
N PHE A 434 1.97 -7.80 2.06
CA PHE A 434 2.93 -7.04 1.24
C PHE A 434 4.31 -6.85 1.89
N LEU A 435 4.73 -7.78 2.74
CA LEU A 435 6.12 -7.87 3.20
C LEU A 435 7.04 -8.31 2.05
N TYR A 436 8.33 -7.98 2.12
CA TYR A 436 9.32 -8.55 1.20
C TYR A 436 9.56 -10.02 1.52
N ALA A 437 10.08 -10.78 0.55
CA ALA A 437 10.27 -12.22 0.71
C ALA A 437 11.08 -12.58 1.97
N GLU A 438 12.19 -11.88 2.21
CA GLU A 438 13.03 -12.10 3.40
C GLU A 438 12.32 -11.73 4.72
N ASP A 439 11.45 -10.72 4.70
CA ASP A 439 10.71 -10.29 5.89
C ASP A 439 9.64 -11.34 6.26
N TYR A 440 9.02 -11.99 5.28
CA TYR A 440 8.14 -13.15 5.53
C TYR A 440 8.91 -14.30 6.18
N LEU A 441 10.04 -14.69 5.60
CA LEU A 441 10.85 -15.79 6.13
C LEU A 441 11.35 -15.50 7.56
N GLU A 442 11.80 -14.28 7.83
CA GLU A 442 12.25 -13.88 9.16
C GLU A 442 11.08 -13.84 10.17
N LEU A 443 9.93 -13.31 9.77
CA LEU A 443 8.77 -13.19 10.66
C LEU A 443 8.17 -14.57 10.99
N TYR A 444 7.93 -15.39 9.97
CA TYR A 444 7.23 -16.67 10.10
C TYR A 444 8.14 -17.84 10.49
N SER A 445 9.45 -17.62 10.65
CA SER A 445 10.35 -18.57 11.32
C SER A 445 10.35 -18.43 12.85
N LYS A 446 9.79 -17.34 13.40
CA LYS A 446 9.71 -17.10 14.84
C LYS A 446 8.57 -17.91 15.48
N SER A 447 8.67 -18.15 16.79
CA SER A 447 7.62 -18.82 17.57
C SER A 447 6.31 -18.03 17.59
N ASN A 448 6.39 -16.70 17.66
CA ASN A 448 5.28 -15.77 17.50
C ASN A 448 5.50 -14.88 16.26
N PRO A 449 4.83 -15.14 15.13
CA PRO A 449 5.01 -14.40 13.88
C PRO A 449 4.19 -13.10 13.81
N ASN A 450 4.06 -12.37 14.93
CA ASN A 450 3.34 -11.10 14.96
C ASN A 450 4.26 -9.93 14.57
N GLN A 451 3.85 -9.13 13.57
CA GLN A 451 4.64 -8.00 13.06
C GLN A 451 4.92 -6.93 14.13
N LEU A 452 4.09 -6.86 15.18
CA LEU A 452 4.23 -5.91 16.29
C LEU A 452 5.01 -6.48 17.48
N ASP A 453 5.46 -7.75 17.45
CA ASP A 453 6.11 -8.39 18.59
C ASP A 453 7.38 -7.67 19.05
N PHE A 454 8.08 -6.96 18.14
CA PHE A 454 9.23 -6.13 18.49
C PHE A 454 8.92 -5.06 19.54
N LEU A 455 7.66 -4.62 19.67
CA LEU A 455 7.24 -3.67 20.70
C LEU A 455 7.44 -4.25 22.11
N ASN A 456 7.31 -5.56 22.29
CA ASN A 456 7.62 -6.21 23.58
C ASN A 456 9.11 -6.06 23.94
N GLN A 457 10.00 -5.87 22.95
CA GLN A 457 11.43 -5.62 23.17
C GLN A 457 11.73 -4.14 23.50
N ILE A 458 10.99 -3.21 22.88
CA ILE A 458 11.11 -1.76 23.13
C ILE A 458 10.53 -1.40 24.49
N TYR A 459 9.31 -1.86 24.75
CA TYR A 459 8.53 -1.56 25.93
C TYR A 459 8.57 -2.78 26.86
N LYS A 460 9.64 -2.87 27.65
CA LYS A 460 9.87 -3.97 28.60
C LYS A 460 8.90 -3.90 29.80
N PHE A 461 7.65 -4.28 29.60
CA PHE A 461 6.68 -4.39 30.68
C PHE A 461 6.90 -5.70 31.45
N LYS A 462 7.33 -5.62 32.72
CA LYS A 462 7.75 -6.77 33.55
C LYS A 462 6.68 -7.85 33.76
N LYS A 463 5.39 -7.53 33.56
CA LYS A 463 4.27 -8.42 33.93
C LYS A 463 3.25 -8.64 32.80
N PHE A 464 3.46 -8.11 31.59
CA PHE A 464 2.46 -8.16 30.53
C PHE A 464 3.09 -8.06 29.14
N LYS A 465 2.67 -8.93 28.21
CA LYS A 465 2.96 -8.78 26.77
C LYS A 465 1.91 -7.88 26.14
N ILE A 466 2.33 -6.80 25.47
CA ILE A 466 1.43 -5.88 24.75
C ILE A 466 0.75 -6.60 23.60
N ILE A 467 1.52 -7.42 22.90
CA ILE A 467 1.11 -8.09 21.67
C ILE A 467 0.95 -9.58 21.96
N LYS A 468 -0.26 -10.08 21.72
CA LYS A 468 -0.61 -11.50 21.87
C LYS A 468 0.07 -12.34 20.79
N ASP A 469 0.31 -13.60 21.13
CA ASP A 469 0.87 -14.56 20.20
C ASP A 469 -0.13 -14.83 19.06
N GLN A 470 0.35 -14.84 17.81
CA GLN A 470 -0.44 -15.17 16.63
C GLN A 470 -0.12 -16.59 16.16
N GLU A 471 -1.13 -17.28 15.64
CA GLU A 471 -0.90 -18.57 14.99
C GLU A 471 -0.10 -18.37 13.70
N ASN A 472 0.82 -19.29 13.42
CA ASN A 472 1.60 -19.25 12.20
C ASN A 472 0.80 -19.95 11.08
N PRO A 473 0.26 -19.20 10.10
CA PRO A 473 -0.59 -19.78 9.05
C PRO A 473 0.14 -20.81 8.19
N PHE A 474 1.47 -20.73 8.11
CA PHE A 474 2.29 -21.70 7.37
C PHE A 474 2.39 -23.07 8.04
N LYS A 475 1.97 -23.20 9.32
CA LYS A 475 1.93 -24.51 10.01
C LYS A 475 0.65 -25.29 9.72
N THR A 476 -0.41 -24.61 9.31
CA THR A 476 -1.75 -25.21 9.15
C THR A 476 -2.21 -25.23 7.70
N ASP A 477 -1.66 -24.36 6.86
CA ASP A 477 -2.12 -24.10 5.51
C ASP A 477 -0.94 -23.66 4.62
N PHE A 478 -1.16 -23.55 3.32
CA PHE A 478 -0.17 -23.08 2.35
C PHE A 478 -0.81 -22.16 1.30
N PRO A 479 -0.09 -21.14 0.81
CA PRO A 479 -0.61 -20.29 -0.27
C PRO A 479 -0.70 -21.11 -1.56
N LYS A 480 -1.81 -20.96 -2.30
CA LYS A 480 -1.97 -21.59 -3.62
C LYS A 480 -0.97 -21.06 -4.63
N LEU A 481 -0.66 -19.77 -4.54
CA LEU A 481 0.34 -19.09 -5.35
C LEU A 481 1.23 -18.21 -4.48
N ILE A 482 2.52 -18.21 -4.78
CA ILE A 482 3.51 -17.27 -4.25
C ILE A 482 4.03 -16.41 -5.39
N ILE A 483 3.95 -15.09 -5.24
CA ILE A 483 4.38 -14.12 -6.24
C ILE A 483 5.50 -13.26 -5.66
N PHE A 484 6.65 -13.23 -6.32
CA PHE A 484 7.81 -12.43 -5.91
C PHE A 484 7.89 -11.13 -6.71
N SER A 485 7.10 -10.13 -6.33
CA SER A 485 7.11 -8.84 -7.02
C SER A 485 8.37 -8.01 -6.78
N ASP A 486 9.15 -8.33 -5.75
CA ASP A 486 10.47 -7.78 -5.51
C ASP A 486 11.59 -8.44 -6.34
N GLY A 487 11.28 -9.55 -7.03
CA GLY A 487 12.19 -10.32 -7.87
C GLY A 487 13.31 -11.06 -7.12
N LYS A 488 13.26 -11.12 -5.77
CA LYS A 488 14.40 -11.59 -4.95
C LYS A 488 14.13 -12.84 -4.12
N GLY A 489 12.92 -13.38 -4.16
CA GLY A 489 12.59 -14.54 -3.35
C GLY A 489 13.14 -15.85 -3.87
N ASN A 490 13.56 -16.70 -2.93
CA ASN A 490 13.94 -18.09 -3.17
C ASN A 490 12.76 -18.99 -2.78
N ILE A 491 12.18 -19.68 -3.76
CA ILE A 491 11.03 -20.56 -3.51
C ILE A 491 11.35 -21.70 -2.53
N SER A 492 12.59 -22.21 -2.53
CA SER A 492 12.98 -23.32 -1.65
C SER A 492 12.92 -22.99 -0.17
N ASP A 493 13.06 -21.72 0.21
CA ASP A 493 12.91 -21.31 1.61
C ASP A 493 11.44 -21.25 2.03
N PHE A 494 10.53 -20.93 1.09
CA PHE A 494 9.09 -21.03 1.33
C PHE A 494 8.61 -22.47 1.33
N GLU A 495 9.15 -23.35 0.48
CA GLU A 495 8.85 -24.79 0.49
C GLU A 495 9.16 -25.42 1.85
N LYS A 496 10.28 -25.04 2.48
CA LYS A 496 10.62 -25.47 3.85
C LYS A 496 9.64 -24.91 4.89
N LEU A 497 9.14 -23.70 4.68
CA LEU A 497 8.22 -23.03 5.61
C LEU A 497 6.81 -23.64 5.55
N THR A 498 6.34 -23.99 4.34
CA THR A 498 4.99 -24.52 4.08
C THR A 498 4.92 -26.05 4.11
N ASN A 499 6.06 -26.74 4.00
CA ASN A 499 6.14 -28.17 3.69
C ASN A 499 5.37 -28.55 2.41
N MET A 500 5.36 -27.65 1.42
CA MET A 500 4.66 -27.78 0.14
C MET A 500 5.61 -27.40 -0.97
N TYR A 501 5.73 -28.26 -1.99
CA TYR A 501 6.50 -27.98 -3.19
C TYR A 501 5.76 -27.03 -4.12
N TYR A 502 6.51 -26.20 -4.84
CA TYR A 502 5.95 -25.24 -5.77
C TYR A 502 6.54 -25.34 -7.17
N SER A 503 5.67 -25.14 -8.15
CA SER A 503 5.98 -25.19 -9.57
C SER A 503 5.94 -23.79 -10.18
N LYS A 504 6.99 -23.44 -10.92
CA LYS A 504 7.08 -22.13 -11.59
C LYS A 504 6.01 -22.00 -12.68
N GLU A 505 5.33 -20.87 -12.68
CA GLU A 505 4.38 -20.46 -13.72
C GLU A 505 5.08 -19.59 -14.77
N GLU A 506 5.18 -20.07 -16.01
CA GLU A 506 5.88 -19.37 -17.10
C GLU A 506 4.96 -18.53 -18.00
N GLN A 507 3.64 -18.64 -17.82
CA GLN A 507 2.67 -18.07 -18.78
C GLN A 507 2.61 -16.54 -18.79
N LEU A 508 2.91 -15.91 -17.66
CA LEU A 508 2.96 -14.45 -17.55
C LEU A 508 4.40 -14.00 -17.35
N GLY A 509 4.95 -13.29 -18.34
CA GLY A 509 6.17 -12.52 -18.13
C GLY A 509 6.00 -11.49 -17.01
N GLY A 510 7.10 -11.08 -16.38
CA GLY A 510 7.09 -10.12 -15.27
C GLY A 510 7.65 -10.73 -13.99
N TYR A 511 6.80 -10.95 -12.99
CA TYR A 511 7.22 -11.44 -11.67
C TYR A 511 7.36 -12.96 -11.64
N PRO A 512 8.37 -13.51 -10.94
CA PRO A 512 8.41 -14.92 -10.61
C PRO A 512 7.16 -15.34 -9.82
N MET A 513 6.43 -16.32 -10.35
CA MET A 513 5.20 -16.85 -9.76
C MET A 513 5.30 -18.36 -9.65
N PHE A 514 4.82 -18.88 -8.53
CA PHE A 514 4.99 -20.29 -8.15
C PHE A 514 3.67 -20.82 -7.61
N ARG A 515 3.16 -21.92 -8.17
CA ARG A 515 1.91 -22.58 -7.77
C ARG A 515 2.19 -23.79 -6.89
N ALA A 516 1.42 -23.95 -5.82
CA ALA A 516 1.49 -25.14 -4.98
C ALA A 516 1.22 -26.38 -5.83
N ASP A 517 2.15 -27.33 -5.77
CA ASP A 517 2.12 -28.58 -6.51
C ASP A 517 1.85 -29.74 -5.55
N GLU A 518 0.57 -29.97 -5.29
CA GLU A 518 0.09 -30.98 -4.34
C GLU A 518 0.48 -32.40 -4.80
N GLU A 519 0.46 -32.66 -6.10
CA GLU A 519 0.87 -33.96 -6.65
C GLU A 519 2.36 -34.21 -6.44
N LEU A 520 3.20 -33.21 -6.76
CA LEU A 520 4.63 -33.29 -6.51
C LEU A 520 4.92 -33.45 -5.02
N SER A 521 4.23 -32.69 -4.17
CA SER A 521 4.41 -32.75 -2.71
C SER A 521 4.04 -34.13 -2.17
N THR A 522 2.96 -34.72 -2.66
CA THR A 522 2.54 -36.08 -2.29
C THR A 522 3.61 -37.11 -2.69
N LEU A 523 4.21 -36.99 -3.89
CA LEU A 523 5.28 -37.88 -4.33
C LEU A 523 6.57 -37.70 -3.52
N MET A 524 6.93 -36.45 -3.20
CA MET A 524 8.16 -36.12 -2.47
C MET A 524 8.09 -36.47 -0.98
N ALA A 525 6.90 -36.47 -0.37
CA ALA A 525 6.70 -36.78 1.04
C ALA A 525 7.26 -38.17 1.44
N ALA A 526 7.30 -39.12 0.50
CA ALA A 526 7.88 -40.45 0.75
C ALA A 526 9.41 -40.39 0.97
N PHE A 527 10.12 -39.40 0.42
CA PHE A 527 11.57 -39.25 0.50
C PHE A 527 12.04 -38.44 1.71
N GLU A 528 11.19 -37.53 2.22
CA GLU A 528 11.55 -36.62 3.31
C GLU A 528 11.36 -37.24 4.70
N ASN A 529 10.39 -38.16 4.84
CA ASN A 529 10.12 -38.86 6.10
C ASN A 529 11.18 -39.92 6.47
N GLY A 530 12.12 -40.23 5.57
CA GLY A 530 13.17 -41.25 5.75
C GLY A 530 14.16 -41.02 6.90
N ASN A 531 14.16 -39.82 7.51
CA ASN A 531 14.93 -39.56 8.74
C ASN A 531 14.24 -40.07 10.02
N ASN A 532 12.98 -40.53 9.96
CA ASN A 532 12.30 -41.21 11.06
C ASN A 532 12.33 -42.74 10.83
N LYS A 533 13.51 -43.34 10.98
CA LYS A 533 13.76 -44.79 10.81
C LYS A 533 13.03 -45.72 11.80
N SER A 534 12.02 -45.26 12.56
CA SER A 534 11.38 -46.04 13.63
C SER A 534 9.97 -46.56 13.32
N ILE A 535 9.38 -46.25 12.16
CA ILE A 535 8.03 -46.76 11.78
C ILE A 535 8.11 -47.60 10.51
N GLN A 536 8.85 -48.71 10.59
CA GLN A 536 8.61 -49.90 9.76
C GLN A 536 8.51 -51.11 10.70
N LYS A 537 7.38 -51.18 11.42
CA LYS A 537 6.81 -52.46 11.85
C LYS A 537 5.52 -52.66 11.06
N THR A 538 5.72 -53.31 9.92
CA THR A 538 4.80 -54.16 9.15
C THR A 538 3.38 -54.28 9.72
N LYS A 539 2.44 -53.56 9.13
CA LYS A 539 1.06 -54.06 8.99
C LYS A 539 1.02 -54.86 7.69
N ASN A 540 0.83 -56.17 7.81
CA ASN A 540 0.53 -57.04 6.68
C ASN A 540 -0.72 -56.50 5.98
N ILE A 541 -0.52 -55.91 4.80
CA ILE A 541 -1.58 -55.64 3.83
C ILE A 541 -1.55 -56.82 2.88
N ASP A 542 -2.70 -57.48 2.73
CA ASP A 542 -2.89 -58.65 1.89
C ASP A 542 -2.33 -58.46 0.47
N SER A 543 -1.72 -59.54 0.00
CA SER A 543 -0.96 -59.66 -1.23
C SER A 543 -1.84 -59.54 -2.48
N ASN A 544 -1.99 -58.31 -2.99
CA ASN A 544 -2.32 -58.02 -4.39
C ASN A 544 -1.08 -57.63 -5.22
N GLU A 545 0.14 -57.94 -4.74
CA GLU A 545 1.41 -57.58 -5.40
C GLU A 545 1.66 -58.31 -6.74
N ASN A 546 0.84 -59.29 -7.11
CA ASN A 546 1.08 -60.12 -8.31
C ASN A 546 0.28 -59.75 -9.58
N GLU A 547 -0.60 -58.73 -9.57
CA GLU A 547 -1.41 -58.42 -10.77
C GLU A 547 -0.74 -57.48 -11.79
N LEU A 548 0.38 -56.83 -11.45
CA LEU A 548 1.07 -55.90 -12.37
C LEU A 548 2.23 -56.53 -13.15
N SER A 549 2.65 -57.75 -12.82
CA SER A 549 3.90 -58.30 -13.36
C SER A 549 3.78 -59.02 -14.71
N SER A 550 2.59 -59.10 -15.34
CA SER A 550 2.41 -59.92 -16.56
C SER A 550 1.77 -59.24 -17.76
N ASN A 551 1.43 -57.94 -17.72
CA ASN A 551 0.87 -57.24 -18.89
C ASN A 551 1.66 -55.95 -19.20
N PRO A 552 2.51 -55.94 -20.26
CA PRO A 552 3.43 -54.83 -20.55
C PRO A 552 2.76 -53.54 -21.01
N TYR A 553 1.43 -53.55 -21.22
CA TYR A 553 0.64 -52.34 -21.53
C TYR A 553 -0.64 -52.34 -20.69
N PRO A 554 -0.71 -51.59 -19.58
CA PRO A 554 -1.96 -51.43 -18.87
C PRO A 554 -2.99 -50.79 -19.82
N GLN A 555 -4.16 -51.41 -19.98
CA GLN A 555 -5.27 -50.84 -20.75
C GLN A 555 -5.79 -49.52 -20.11
N ASP A 556 -5.48 -49.31 -18.83
CA ASP A 556 -5.82 -48.11 -18.06
C ASP A 556 -4.60 -47.54 -17.35
N TRP A 557 -4.05 -46.46 -17.92
CA TRP A 557 -2.90 -45.74 -17.37
C TRP A 557 -3.20 -45.05 -16.04
N ASP A 558 -4.45 -44.69 -15.74
CA ASP A 558 -4.80 -44.00 -14.50
C ASP A 558 -4.76 -44.97 -13.30
N SER A 559 -5.24 -46.20 -13.49
CA SER A 559 -5.10 -47.27 -12.51
C SER A 559 -3.63 -47.64 -12.26
N ALA A 560 -2.83 -47.77 -13.34
CA ALA A 560 -1.40 -48.04 -13.22
C ALA A 560 -0.65 -46.90 -12.50
N LEU A 561 -1.01 -45.64 -12.78
CA LEU A 561 -0.46 -44.47 -12.08
C LEU A 561 -0.80 -44.49 -10.58
N LYS A 562 -2.03 -44.89 -10.22
CA LYS A 562 -2.43 -45.03 -8.82
C LYS A 562 -1.61 -46.10 -8.09
N ILE A 563 -1.39 -47.26 -8.71
CA ILE A 563 -0.64 -48.36 -8.09
C ILE A 563 0.85 -48.01 -7.99
N SER A 564 1.45 -47.42 -9.04
CA SER A 564 2.86 -46.98 -8.99
C SER A 564 3.10 -45.93 -7.90
N LYS A 565 2.17 -45.00 -7.66
CA LYS A 565 2.20 -44.08 -6.50
C LYS A 565 2.20 -44.82 -5.16
N GLN A 566 1.42 -45.90 -5.03
CA GLN A 566 1.39 -46.73 -3.82
C GLN A 566 2.69 -47.53 -3.60
N LEU A 567 3.25 -48.09 -4.67
CA LEU A 567 4.54 -48.79 -4.62
C LEU A 567 5.67 -47.84 -4.20
N LEU A 568 5.69 -46.63 -4.77
CA LEU A 568 6.65 -45.59 -4.39
C LEU A 568 6.50 -45.17 -2.93
N ALA A 569 5.27 -45.08 -2.42
CA ALA A 569 5.03 -44.76 -1.01
C ALA A 569 5.53 -45.86 -0.05
N LYS A 570 5.50 -47.13 -0.48
CA LYS A 570 6.02 -48.27 0.30
C LYS A 570 7.56 -48.33 0.31
N ASP A 571 8.17 -48.15 -0.86
CA ASP A 571 9.62 -48.21 -1.03
C ASP A 571 10.09 -47.11 -2.00
N PRO A 572 10.35 -45.89 -1.48
CA PRO A 572 10.64 -44.72 -2.30
C PRO A 572 11.99 -44.78 -3.01
N TYR A 573 12.95 -45.55 -2.50
CA TYR A 573 14.30 -45.61 -3.06
C TYR A 573 14.48 -46.73 -4.09
N ASN A 574 13.46 -47.54 -4.33
CA ASN A 574 13.47 -48.58 -5.35
C ASN A 574 13.42 -47.97 -6.76
N ILE A 575 14.47 -48.24 -7.55
CA ILE A 575 14.58 -47.70 -8.91
C ILE A 575 13.51 -48.25 -9.85
N GLU A 576 13.05 -49.48 -9.68
CA GLU A 576 12.01 -50.07 -10.52
C GLU A 576 10.68 -49.34 -10.27
N HIS A 577 10.32 -49.10 -9.01
CA HIS A 577 9.12 -48.33 -8.67
C HIS A 577 9.16 -46.91 -9.26
N LEU A 578 10.32 -46.26 -9.18
CA LEU A 578 10.54 -44.96 -9.82
C LEU A 578 10.32 -45.07 -11.32
N LEU A 579 11.03 -45.95 -12.03
CA LEU A 579 10.90 -46.11 -13.48
C LEU A 579 9.47 -46.45 -13.92
N THR A 580 8.76 -47.32 -13.19
CA THR A 580 7.34 -47.63 -13.42
C THR A 580 6.45 -46.40 -13.26
N LEU A 581 6.66 -45.57 -12.24
CA LEU A 581 5.95 -44.29 -12.12
C LEU A 581 6.26 -43.39 -13.33
N GLY A 582 7.51 -43.38 -13.79
CA GLY A 582 7.91 -42.67 -15.00
C GLY A 582 7.17 -43.12 -16.25
N GLU A 583 7.02 -44.44 -16.45
CA GLU A 583 6.19 -45.01 -17.53
C GLU A 583 4.75 -44.53 -17.42
N CYS A 584 4.15 -44.63 -16.22
CA CYS A 584 2.76 -44.24 -16.00
C CYS A 584 2.53 -42.74 -16.26
N LEU A 585 3.47 -41.88 -15.87
CA LEU A 585 3.39 -40.43 -16.13
C LEU A 585 3.57 -40.10 -17.62
N ILE A 586 4.39 -40.85 -18.36
CA ILE A 586 4.49 -40.73 -19.83
C ILE A 586 3.19 -41.20 -20.49
N GLY A 587 2.66 -42.34 -20.07
CA GLY A 587 1.42 -42.94 -20.57
C GLY A 587 0.20 -42.03 -20.40
N THR A 588 0.04 -41.44 -19.20
CA THR A 588 -0.98 -40.42 -18.89
C THR A 588 -0.67 -39.04 -19.47
N ARG A 589 0.49 -38.87 -20.13
CA ARG A 589 0.98 -37.62 -20.72
C ARG A 589 1.18 -36.49 -19.68
N ASN A 590 1.34 -36.82 -18.40
CA ASN A 590 1.69 -35.89 -17.34
C ASN A 590 3.22 -35.64 -17.29
N TYR A 591 3.77 -35.21 -18.43
CA TYR A 591 5.20 -34.95 -18.56
C TYR A 591 5.68 -33.86 -17.59
N GLY A 592 4.82 -32.88 -17.27
CA GLY A 592 5.15 -31.79 -16.35
C GLY A 592 5.50 -32.30 -14.96
N LEU A 593 4.64 -33.14 -14.37
CA LEU A 593 4.90 -33.73 -13.07
C LEU A 593 6.15 -34.62 -13.10
N LEU A 594 6.32 -35.42 -14.16
CA LEU A 594 7.52 -36.26 -14.34
C LEU A 594 8.81 -35.45 -14.32
N PHE A 595 8.91 -34.40 -15.16
CA PHE A 595 10.11 -33.57 -15.22
C PHE A 595 10.40 -32.94 -13.86
N ARG A 596 9.38 -32.38 -13.20
CA ARG A 596 9.57 -31.73 -11.90
C ARG A 596 10.00 -32.72 -10.82
N PHE A 597 9.33 -33.86 -10.71
CA PHE A 597 9.61 -34.89 -9.72
C PHE A 597 11.03 -35.45 -9.88
N TYR A 598 11.41 -35.89 -11.09
CA TYR A 598 12.73 -36.50 -11.30
C TYR A 598 13.87 -35.50 -11.21
N ASN A 599 13.72 -34.29 -11.77
CA ASN A 599 14.74 -33.26 -11.60
C ASN A 599 14.95 -32.97 -10.12
N ARG A 600 13.88 -32.93 -9.30
CA ARG A 600 14.01 -32.69 -7.88
C ARG A 600 14.76 -33.80 -7.15
N LEU A 601 14.48 -35.07 -7.46
CA LEU A 601 15.24 -36.21 -6.91
C LEU A 601 16.73 -36.15 -7.29
N ILE A 602 17.03 -35.76 -8.54
CA ILE A 602 18.40 -35.68 -9.07
C ILE A 602 19.15 -34.49 -8.44
N GLU A 603 18.57 -33.30 -8.46
CA GLU A 603 19.17 -32.04 -7.97
C GLU A 603 19.45 -32.12 -6.46
N ASN A 604 18.52 -32.66 -5.69
CA ASN A 604 18.67 -32.85 -4.25
C ASN A 604 19.48 -34.09 -3.87
N LYS A 605 20.02 -34.82 -4.86
CA LYS A 605 20.82 -36.04 -4.65
C LYS A 605 20.12 -37.10 -3.79
N MET A 606 18.78 -37.19 -3.87
CA MET A 606 17.96 -38.08 -3.05
C MET A 606 18.06 -39.56 -3.46
N VAL A 607 18.56 -39.83 -4.66
CA VAL A 607 18.78 -41.19 -5.17
C VAL A 607 20.25 -41.43 -5.52
N SER A 608 20.63 -42.71 -5.59
CA SER A 608 21.99 -43.15 -5.93
C SER A 608 22.43 -42.64 -7.31
N THR A 609 23.73 -42.54 -7.56
CA THR A 609 24.26 -42.10 -8.87
C THR A 609 23.76 -42.97 -10.02
N THR A 610 23.70 -44.30 -9.84
CA THR A 610 23.19 -45.24 -10.83
C THR A 610 21.70 -45.01 -11.11
N SER A 611 20.91 -44.80 -10.06
CA SER A 611 19.48 -44.47 -10.18
C SER A 611 19.27 -43.17 -10.95
N ARG A 612 20.12 -42.14 -10.75
CA ARG A 612 20.02 -40.86 -11.49
C ARG A 612 20.16 -41.04 -12.99
N LEU A 613 21.04 -41.94 -13.46
CA LEU A 613 21.18 -42.22 -14.89
C LEU A 613 19.90 -42.83 -15.46
N GLY A 614 19.25 -43.74 -14.72
CA GLY A 614 17.95 -44.29 -15.09
C GLY A 614 16.87 -43.22 -15.18
N LEU A 615 16.80 -42.32 -14.19
CA LEU A 615 15.85 -41.20 -14.21
C LEU A 615 16.12 -40.25 -15.40
N LEU A 616 17.38 -39.90 -15.67
CA LEU A 616 17.77 -39.05 -16.81
C LEU A 616 17.40 -39.69 -18.15
N ALA A 617 17.63 -40.99 -18.32
CA ALA A 617 17.22 -41.72 -19.52
C ALA A 617 15.70 -41.62 -19.72
N LYS A 618 14.92 -41.78 -18.64
CA LYS A 618 13.47 -41.67 -18.67
C LYS A 618 12.98 -40.26 -18.98
N LEU A 619 13.66 -39.22 -18.48
CA LEU A 619 13.40 -37.84 -18.89
C LEU A 619 13.68 -37.64 -20.38
N GLY A 620 14.75 -38.22 -20.92
CA GLY A 620 15.05 -38.20 -22.35
C GLY A 620 13.94 -38.83 -23.19
N GLU A 621 13.45 -39.99 -22.77
CA GLU A 621 12.31 -40.67 -23.41
C GLU A 621 11.05 -39.80 -23.39
N ALA A 622 10.72 -39.22 -22.24
CA ALA A 622 9.59 -38.30 -22.11
C ALA A 622 9.67 -37.10 -23.08
N ILE A 623 10.88 -36.55 -23.30
CA ILE A 623 11.11 -35.48 -24.29
C ILE A 623 10.81 -35.97 -25.71
N VAL A 624 11.31 -37.15 -26.09
CA VAL A 624 11.09 -37.74 -27.42
C VAL A 624 9.60 -38.00 -27.65
N THR A 625 8.92 -38.64 -26.70
CA THR A 625 7.49 -38.96 -26.78
C THR A 625 6.63 -37.69 -26.85
N ARG A 626 6.93 -36.67 -26.02
CA ARG A 626 6.25 -35.37 -26.07
C ARG A 626 6.45 -34.65 -27.41
N THR A 627 7.62 -34.77 -28.02
CA THR A 627 7.93 -34.15 -29.31
C THR A 627 7.20 -34.85 -30.45
N ASN A 628 7.16 -36.18 -30.45
CA ASN A 628 6.43 -36.98 -31.43
C ASN A 628 4.91 -36.74 -31.36
N SER A 629 4.35 -36.65 -30.14
CA SER A 629 2.91 -36.37 -29.97
C SER A 629 2.54 -34.97 -30.49
N LYS A 630 3.40 -33.96 -30.29
CA LYS A 630 3.23 -32.62 -30.88
C LYS A 630 3.32 -32.64 -32.40
N ARG A 631 4.22 -33.44 -32.99
CA ARG A 631 4.34 -33.60 -34.45
C ARG A 631 3.10 -34.26 -35.05
N GLN A 632 2.62 -35.36 -34.45
CA GLN A 632 1.40 -36.04 -34.88
C GLN A 632 0.16 -35.13 -34.79
N LYS A 633 0.04 -34.33 -33.72
CA LYS A 633 -1.06 -33.36 -33.59
C LYS A 633 -0.99 -32.24 -34.63
N ARG A 634 0.22 -31.81 -35.01
CA ARG A 634 0.41 -30.84 -36.10
C ARG A 634 0.08 -31.43 -37.47
N SER A 635 0.51 -32.65 -37.76
CA SER A 635 0.17 -33.31 -39.02
C SER A 635 -1.34 -33.56 -39.12
N SER A 636 -2.00 -34.01 -38.05
CA SER A 636 -3.45 -34.20 -38.04
C SER A 636 -4.23 -32.89 -38.23
N VAL A 637 -3.78 -31.78 -37.63
CA VAL A 637 -4.39 -30.45 -37.83
C VAL A 637 -4.22 -30.00 -39.28
N ILE A 638 -3.03 -30.15 -39.86
CA ILE A 638 -2.76 -29.83 -41.27
C ILE A 638 -3.62 -30.66 -42.22
N PHE A 639 -3.80 -31.95 -41.96
CA PHE A 639 -4.69 -32.83 -42.74
C PHE A 639 -6.18 -32.49 -42.58
N SER A 640 -6.59 -31.92 -41.45
CA SER A 640 -7.97 -31.47 -41.21
C SER A 640 -8.27 -30.04 -41.70
N SER A 641 -7.25 -29.19 -41.87
CA SER A 641 -7.38 -27.81 -42.36
C SER A 641 -7.18 -27.67 -43.88
N LEU A 642 -6.88 -28.76 -44.59
CA LEU A 642 -6.88 -28.79 -46.05
C LEU A 642 -8.32 -28.67 -46.56
N ASN A 643 -8.55 -27.68 -47.42
CA ASN A 643 -9.82 -27.30 -48.01
C ASN A 643 -10.60 -28.53 -48.53
N PRO A 644 -11.88 -28.76 -48.14
CA PRO A 644 -12.64 -29.94 -48.56
C PRO A 644 -12.83 -30.06 -50.09
N ARG A 645 -12.50 -29.03 -50.88
CA ARG A 645 -12.50 -29.08 -52.34
C ARG A 645 -11.35 -29.85 -52.99
N ILE A 646 -10.35 -30.32 -52.24
CA ILE A 646 -9.21 -31.09 -52.81
C ILE A 646 -9.38 -32.61 -52.63
N ARG A 647 -10.49 -33.10 -52.07
CA ARG A 647 -10.71 -34.54 -51.84
C ARG A 647 -11.24 -35.34 -53.04
N TRP A 648 -11.34 -34.73 -54.22
CA TRP A 648 -11.72 -35.41 -55.46
C TRP A 648 -10.82 -34.96 -56.61
N TYR A 649 -9.57 -35.43 -56.62
CA TYR A 649 -8.75 -35.63 -57.82
C TYR A 649 -7.64 -36.62 -57.50
#